data_AF-A0A1E5UJB3-F1
#
_entry.id   AF-A0A1E5UJB3-F1
#
_cell.length_a   1.000
_cell.length_b   1.000
_cell.length_c   1.000
_cell.angle_alpha   90.00
_cell.angle_beta   90.00
_cell.angle_gamma   90.00
#
_symmetry.space_group_name_H-M   'P 1'
#
loop_
_entity.id
_entity.type
_entity.pdbx_description
1 polymer ?
#
loop_
_entity_poly.entity_id
_entity_poly.type
_entity_poly.pdbx_seq_one_letter_code
_entity_poly.pdbx_strand_id
1 'polypeptide(L)'
;MGGAHEQPQHPHKQKAWSSKGGSSGYFVPRPVCAWMACGFVSLALLHLLCCTPPGTQDAVLSLFQYVDDTYNFVSSGCVNPTHLQMSCNYSDGRWVYAPGHARRYNGTECEVKDSHNCIRNGRPDTGYLDWRWQPAGCHLPAFDARAFLSAVRGKHVAFVGDSMVRNQAQSLVCLLAAGSPHRVMYRDAANPRKPNQWRWAFPTHDVTVSFYWAPFVARATGKALNDTLPQNMNHVHLDAPDNRWGADADTMDVVVLGTGHWPLNGAIYYKNGEMIGHHTHDELDPTMGIGYTRPMRMAYRTALDRLSSGGRPRTVVLATLSPGHKYEGDTLATMCPRKEPFKEGETELRDLDKELVGLVYEEAEAARARNGEGSATRVEVLDVTMLAIMRPDGHPGAYMHRDPFAHELITNLEMGASYQPLDPHYQKPLSKDPARFLSKPVCAWLTCGFLSLALLHVLCCSPGDTQRAAFSPLLQYINNTYSFVSSVPGGDESCNYSEGRWVWSPSYARRYNAAECNVKESHDCIRNGRPDTGYLDWRWQPAGCPLPAFDARVFLTSMRGKHVAFIGDSMARNQAQSLVCLLSAAFPNRLMYRDADRHKHNFWRYAFPSHGVKVSFYWNPFIVKATGKSEDESIPDNHVHLDTPGDGWGAEADTIDVAVLSASHWLLNGAIYYNGSEVIGAHNAPAELNYTGVGYAWPLKMAYRTAVERLSSSRPRTVVLATFSPAHFEGRPSDSPTACTKMEPYEEGEKELDWICKELRDIVYEAAEAAKARNAAGGSSTRIEVLDVTKLAAMRPDGHPSVYMQRNPFAHGVPERMYSDCLHFCLPGPVDTFNEVLLQILRKRR
;
A
#
# COMPACT_ATOMS: atom_id res chain seq x y z
N MET A 1 -56.84 7.24 -28.84
CA MET A 1 -58.26 7.66 -28.89
C MET A 1 -58.25 9.13 -28.50
N GLY A 2 -58.63 10.14 -29.31
CA GLY A 2 -59.40 10.17 -30.56
C GLY A 2 -60.69 10.98 -30.33
N GLY A 3 -61.00 12.09 -31.02
CA GLY A 3 -60.30 12.75 -32.13
C GLY A 3 -60.66 14.25 -32.29
N ALA A 4 -60.55 14.80 -33.50
CA ALA A 4 -60.90 16.19 -33.87
C ALA A 4 -62.44 16.37 -34.07
N HIS A 5 -63.06 17.53 -34.37
CA HIS A 5 -62.70 18.77 -35.09
C HIS A 5 -63.48 20.01 -34.49
N GLU A 6 -63.47 21.27 -34.95
CA GLU A 6 -62.88 21.93 -36.16
C GLU A 6 -62.39 23.38 -35.93
N GLN A 7 -63.22 24.42 -36.20
CA GLN A 7 -62.86 25.84 -36.42
C GLN A 7 -64.13 26.74 -36.37
N PRO A 8 -64.18 28.09 -36.68
CA PRO A 8 -63.37 28.93 -37.60
C PRO A 8 -62.85 30.23 -36.92
N GLN A 9 -62.39 31.35 -37.54
CA GLN A 9 -62.47 31.94 -38.89
C GLN A 9 -61.17 32.68 -39.32
N HIS A 10 -61.18 33.26 -40.53
CA HIS A 10 -60.21 34.19 -41.14
C HIS A 10 -60.95 35.48 -41.59
N PRO A 11 -60.32 36.66 -41.83
CA PRO A 11 -59.39 36.89 -42.99
C PRO A 11 -58.35 38.05 -42.69
N HIS A 12 -57.60 38.75 -43.59
CA HIS A 12 -57.14 38.56 -44.98
C HIS A 12 -55.83 39.34 -45.34
N LYS A 13 -55.39 39.07 -46.58
CA LYS A 13 -54.58 39.82 -47.60
C LYS A 13 -54.46 41.38 -47.51
N GLN A 14 -53.51 42.09 -48.18
CA GLN A 14 -52.65 41.73 -49.34
C GLN A 14 -51.37 42.60 -49.58
N LYS A 15 -50.36 41.98 -50.22
CA LYS A 15 -49.25 42.46 -51.11
C LYS A 15 -48.89 43.97 -51.24
N ALA A 16 -47.57 44.23 -51.29
CA ALA A 16 -46.93 45.25 -52.14
C ALA A 16 -45.53 44.77 -52.64
N TRP A 17 -44.98 45.38 -53.70
CA TRP A 17 -43.70 44.98 -54.34
C TRP A 17 -43.04 46.18 -55.04
N SER A 18 -41.80 46.57 -54.70
CA SER A 18 -40.85 47.32 -55.57
C SER A 18 -39.46 47.40 -54.90
N SER A 19 -38.50 48.13 -55.50
CA SER A 19 -37.06 48.03 -55.19
C SER A 19 -36.34 49.38 -55.04
N LYS A 20 -35.27 49.41 -54.21
CA LYS A 20 -33.89 49.86 -54.58
C LYS A 20 -32.97 50.05 -53.35
N GLY A 21 -31.72 49.61 -53.48
CA GLY A 21 -30.52 50.26 -52.94
C GLY A 21 -30.24 50.21 -51.43
N GLY A 22 -29.10 49.61 -51.05
CA GLY A 22 -28.55 49.68 -49.69
C GLY A 22 -27.41 48.67 -49.49
N SER A 23 -26.28 49.11 -48.93
CA SER A 23 -25.07 48.30 -48.75
C SER A 23 -25.27 47.10 -47.81
N SER A 24 -24.61 45.99 -48.11
CA SER A 24 -24.52 44.84 -47.19
C SER A 24 -23.63 45.16 -45.99
N GLY A 25 -24.13 44.93 -44.78
CA GLY A 25 -23.35 44.97 -43.54
C GLY A 25 -23.74 43.80 -42.63
N TYR A 26 -22.89 42.79 -42.53
CA TYR A 26 -23.10 41.67 -41.60
C TYR A 26 -22.68 42.10 -40.19
N PHE A 27 -23.64 42.07 -39.25
CA PHE A 27 -23.42 42.48 -37.87
C PHE A 27 -22.76 41.33 -37.08
N VAL A 28 -21.46 41.44 -36.81
CA VAL A 28 -20.73 40.46 -36.00
C VAL A 28 -20.96 40.73 -34.50
N PRO A 29 -21.40 39.74 -33.69
CA PRO A 29 -21.59 39.93 -32.26
C PRO A 29 -20.28 40.29 -31.55
N ARG A 30 -20.32 41.27 -30.63
CA ARG A 30 -19.16 41.74 -29.86
C ARG A 30 -18.24 40.66 -29.25
N PRO A 31 -18.73 39.53 -28.67
CA PRO A 31 -17.81 38.47 -28.20
C PRO A 31 -16.94 37.86 -29.30
N VAL A 32 -17.44 37.74 -30.54
CA VAL A 32 -16.68 37.16 -31.66
C VAL A 32 -15.50 38.05 -32.04
N CYS A 33 -15.68 39.38 -32.01
CA CYS A 33 -14.57 40.32 -32.22
C CYS A 33 -13.51 40.24 -31.10
N ALA A 34 -13.91 40.05 -29.84
CA ALA A 34 -12.98 39.86 -28.73
C ALA A 34 -12.17 38.55 -28.88
N TRP A 35 -12.82 37.44 -29.23
CA TRP A 35 -12.14 36.16 -29.46
C TRP A 35 -11.18 36.21 -30.66
N MET A 36 -11.55 36.88 -31.76
CA MET A 36 -10.61 37.09 -32.87
C MET A 36 -9.43 38.00 -32.48
N ALA A 37 -9.65 39.05 -31.70
CA ALA A 37 -8.57 39.90 -31.20
C ALA A 37 -7.59 39.11 -30.32
N CYS A 38 -8.08 38.32 -29.37
CA CYS A 38 -7.25 37.42 -28.56
C CYS A 38 -6.49 36.41 -29.42
N GLY A 39 -7.13 35.80 -30.42
CA GLY A 39 -6.49 34.87 -31.35
C GLY A 39 -5.33 35.51 -32.15
N PHE A 40 -5.52 36.72 -32.67
CA PHE A 40 -4.45 37.45 -33.37
C PHE A 40 -3.32 37.89 -32.43
N VAL A 41 -3.62 38.31 -31.20
CA VAL A 41 -2.59 38.64 -30.19
C VAL A 41 -1.79 37.40 -29.81
N SER A 42 -2.43 36.25 -29.55
CA SER A 42 -1.73 35.00 -29.26
C SER A 42 -0.86 34.52 -30.43
N LEU A 43 -1.32 34.66 -31.67
CA LEU A 43 -0.51 34.33 -32.85
C LEU A 43 0.69 35.27 -33.03
N ALA A 44 0.53 36.58 -32.76
CA ALA A 44 1.63 37.54 -32.81
C ALA A 44 2.68 37.28 -31.71
N LEU A 45 2.25 36.95 -30.48
CA LEU A 45 3.12 36.57 -29.37
C LEU A 45 3.89 35.28 -29.67
N LEU A 46 3.22 34.27 -30.24
CA LEU A 46 3.88 33.03 -30.68
C LEU A 46 4.93 33.31 -31.76
N HIS A 47 4.66 34.23 -32.68
CA HIS A 47 5.59 34.61 -33.73
C HIS A 47 6.82 35.38 -33.21
N LEU A 48 6.65 36.19 -32.15
CA LEU A 48 7.75 36.88 -31.46
C LEU A 48 8.64 35.91 -30.66
N LEU A 49 8.03 34.92 -30.00
CA LEU A 49 8.76 33.83 -29.31
C LEU A 49 9.57 32.96 -30.28
N CYS A 50 9.10 32.74 -31.50
CA CYS A 50 9.80 31.96 -32.53
C CYS A 50 10.86 32.75 -33.32
N CYS A 51 10.99 34.06 -33.14
CA CYS A 51 11.85 34.93 -33.96
C CYS A 51 12.84 35.80 -33.15
N THR A 52 12.99 35.55 -31.85
CA THR A 52 13.98 36.23 -30.99
C THR A 52 15.16 35.31 -30.63
N PRO A 53 16.42 35.80 -30.63
CA PRO A 53 17.58 34.97 -30.27
C PRO A 53 17.57 34.53 -28.80
N PRO A 54 18.26 33.43 -28.43
CA PRO A 54 18.35 32.96 -27.05
C PRO A 54 19.05 34.00 -26.15
N GLY A 55 18.34 34.54 -25.16
CA GLY A 55 18.91 35.47 -24.18
C GLY A 55 17.97 36.56 -23.63
N THR A 56 16.78 36.77 -24.22
CA THR A 56 15.88 37.88 -23.83
C THR A 56 14.47 37.43 -23.41
N GLN A 57 14.34 36.27 -22.74
CA GLN A 57 13.03 35.69 -22.39
C GLN A 57 12.35 36.34 -21.17
N ASP A 58 13.11 36.91 -20.22
CA ASP A 58 12.56 37.50 -18.99
C ASP A 58 11.66 38.73 -19.25
N ALA A 59 11.93 39.47 -20.33
CA ALA A 59 11.15 40.66 -20.72
C ALA A 59 9.75 40.33 -21.28
N VAL A 60 9.49 39.08 -21.65
CA VAL A 60 8.17 38.64 -22.12
C VAL A 60 7.28 38.22 -20.95
N LEU A 61 7.87 37.62 -19.90
CA LEU A 61 7.16 37.15 -18.72
C LEU A 61 6.58 38.30 -17.87
N SER A 62 7.29 39.44 -17.76
CA SER A 62 6.80 40.61 -17.03
C SER A 62 5.53 41.22 -17.64
N LEU A 63 5.31 41.07 -18.95
CA LEU A 63 4.12 41.56 -19.64
C LEU A 63 2.87 40.73 -19.32
N PHE A 64 3.01 39.42 -19.08
CA PHE A 64 1.90 38.56 -18.65
C PHE A 64 1.38 38.95 -17.26
N GLN A 65 2.30 39.24 -16.33
CA GLN A 65 1.94 39.54 -14.94
C GLN A 65 1.10 40.83 -14.82
N TYR A 66 1.44 41.86 -15.59
CA TYR A 66 0.69 43.13 -15.64
C TYR A 66 -0.76 42.98 -16.13
N VAL A 67 -1.03 42.03 -17.05
CA VAL A 67 -2.38 41.78 -17.56
C VAL A 67 -3.24 41.05 -16.52
N ASP A 68 -2.66 40.10 -15.78
CA ASP A 68 -3.36 39.34 -14.74
C ASP A 68 -3.68 40.21 -13.51
N ASP A 69 -2.73 41.06 -13.08
CA ASP A 69 -2.96 42.08 -12.03
C ASP A 69 -4.10 43.04 -12.42
N THR A 70 -4.16 43.46 -13.70
CA THR A 70 -5.21 44.35 -14.21
C THR A 70 -6.60 43.69 -14.21
N TYR A 71 -6.68 42.38 -14.48
CA TYR A 71 -7.96 41.66 -14.46
C TYR A 71 -8.50 41.49 -13.02
N ASN A 72 -7.61 41.19 -12.08
CA ASN A 72 -7.98 41.05 -10.66
C ASN A 72 -8.46 42.37 -10.04
N PHE A 73 -7.84 43.51 -10.38
CA PHE A 73 -8.22 44.84 -9.88
C PHE A 73 -9.68 45.24 -10.24
N VAL A 74 -10.20 44.78 -11.39
CA VAL A 74 -11.55 45.11 -11.85
C VAL A 74 -12.64 44.28 -11.15
N SER A 75 -12.30 43.12 -10.55
CA SER A 75 -13.28 42.27 -9.86
C SER A 75 -13.57 42.70 -8.41
N SER A 76 -12.73 43.56 -7.81
CA SER A 76 -12.86 44.00 -6.41
C SER A 76 -13.65 45.32 -6.27
N GLY A 77 -14.92 45.31 -6.69
CA GLY A 77 -15.83 46.44 -6.54
C GLY A 77 -16.29 46.67 -5.08
N CYS A 78 -16.14 47.91 -4.60
CA CYS A 78 -16.36 48.36 -3.22
C CYS A 78 -17.63 47.85 -2.51
N VAL A 79 -17.48 47.46 -1.23
CA VAL A 79 -18.57 47.38 -0.24
C VAL A 79 -18.19 48.23 0.98
N ASN A 80 -19.13 49.02 1.51
CA ASN A 80 -18.86 50.00 2.57
C ASN A 80 -18.62 49.35 3.95
N PRO A 81 -17.69 49.89 4.77
CA PRO A 81 -17.33 49.34 6.07
C PRO A 81 -18.28 49.79 7.20
N THR A 82 -19.54 49.34 7.16
CA THR A 82 -20.51 49.57 8.25
C THR A 82 -21.30 48.31 8.61
N HIS A 83 -20.59 47.31 9.14
CA HIS A 83 -21.18 46.26 9.98
C HIS A 83 -20.20 45.91 11.10
N LEU A 84 -20.70 45.55 12.28
CA LEU A 84 -19.82 45.21 13.41
C LEU A 84 -18.98 43.99 13.04
N GLN A 85 -17.67 44.06 13.30
CA GLN A 85 -16.73 42.99 13.02
C GLN A 85 -16.88 41.86 14.06
N MET A 86 -17.93 41.06 13.90
CA MET A 86 -18.13 39.81 14.65
C MET A 86 -16.90 38.91 14.47
N SER A 87 -16.38 38.36 15.57
CA SER A 87 -15.25 37.42 15.53
C SER A 87 -15.65 36.17 14.76
N CYS A 88 -15.03 35.95 13.60
CA CYS A 88 -15.37 34.81 12.76
C CYS A 88 -14.95 33.50 13.43
N ASN A 89 -15.91 32.62 13.68
CA ASN A 89 -15.63 31.22 13.96
C ASN A 89 -15.18 30.56 12.66
N TYR A 90 -13.89 30.23 12.55
CA TYR A 90 -13.35 29.55 11.36
C TYR A 90 -13.62 28.04 11.37
N SER A 91 -14.02 27.46 12.51
CA SER A 91 -14.32 26.02 12.66
C SER A 91 -15.73 25.65 12.24
N ASP A 92 -16.64 26.62 12.16
CA ASP A 92 -18.04 26.47 11.75
C ASP A 92 -18.26 27.00 10.32
N GLY A 93 -18.96 26.22 9.49
CA GLY A 93 -19.09 26.45 8.06
C GLY A 93 -19.24 25.16 7.28
N ARG A 94 -18.88 25.19 5.99
CA ARG A 94 -19.00 24.05 5.08
C ARG A 94 -17.95 24.05 3.99
N TRP A 95 -17.73 22.88 3.39
CA TRP A 95 -16.97 22.76 2.16
C TRP A 95 -17.78 23.25 0.96
N VAL A 96 -17.18 24.11 0.13
CA VAL A 96 -17.76 24.58 -1.13
C VAL A 96 -16.78 24.33 -2.28
N TYR A 97 -17.33 23.94 -3.43
CA TYR A 97 -16.54 23.67 -4.62
C TYR A 97 -15.92 24.97 -5.15
N ALA A 98 -14.62 24.95 -5.40
CA ALA A 98 -13.80 26.08 -5.80
C ALA A 98 -12.64 25.59 -6.69
N PRO A 99 -12.87 25.48 -8.02
CA PRO A 99 -11.85 25.07 -8.99
C PRO A 99 -10.52 25.83 -8.83
N GLY A 100 -9.42 25.07 -8.81
CA GLY A 100 -8.06 25.58 -8.66
C GLY A 100 -7.64 25.88 -7.22
N HIS A 101 -8.53 25.87 -6.22
CA HIS A 101 -8.25 26.46 -4.91
C HIS A 101 -7.03 25.89 -4.16
N ALA A 102 -6.82 24.56 -4.19
CA ALA A 102 -5.66 23.94 -3.53
C ALA A 102 -4.44 23.77 -4.45
N ARG A 103 -4.51 24.17 -5.73
CA ARG A 103 -3.40 24.04 -6.71
C ARG A 103 -2.31 25.12 -6.53
N ARG A 104 -2.00 25.47 -5.28
CA ARG A 104 -1.13 26.59 -4.87
C ARG A 104 0.37 26.29 -4.90
N TYR A 105 0.74 25.02 -5.00
CA TYR A 105 2.11 24.55 -5.14
C TYR A 105 2.11 23.29 -6.01
N ASN A 106 3.23 22.97 -6.66
CA ASN A 106 3.34 21.70 -7.36
C ASN A 106 3.53 20.56 -6.34
N GLY A 107 2.53 19.68 -6.24
CA GLY A 107 2.57 18.53 -5.35
C GLY A 107 3.69 17.53 -5.66
N THR A 108 4.18 17.46 -6.91
CA THR A 108 5.28 16.55 -7.28
C THR A 108 6.67 17.09 -6.92
N GLU A 109 6.79 18.40 -6.66
CA GLU A 109 8.05 19.07 -6.29
C GLU A 109 8.22 19.27 -4.78
N CYS A 110 7.14 19.36 -4.01
CA CYS A 110 7.26 19.58 -2.56
C CYS A 110 7.73 18.31 -1.81
N GLU A 111 8.66 18.49 -0.87
CA GLU A 111 9.22 17.41 -0.05
C GLU A 111 8.28 16.96 1.08
N VAL A 112 7.16 16.33 0.69
CA VAL A 112 6.24 15.63 1.60
C VAL A 112 6.69 14.18 1.83
N LYS A 113 6.18 13.52 2.88
CA LYS A 113 6.34 12.07 3.05
C LYS A 113 5.69 11.36 1.85
N ASP A 114 6.38 10.40 1.21
CA ASP A 114 5.90 9.77 -0.04
C ASP A 114 4.45 9.24 0.06
N SER A 115 4.06 8.68 1.20
CA SER A 115 2.71 8.16 1.43
C SER A 115 1.60 9.21 1.54
N HIS A 116 1.92 10.50 1.38
CA HIS A 116 0.96 11.61 1.28
C HIS A 116 0.98 12.26 -0.12
N ASN A 117 1.90 11.85 -1.02
CA ASN A 117 2.05 12.47 -2.34
C ASN A 117 1.16 11.79 -3.40
N CYS A 118 -0.16 11.84 -3.19
CA CYS A 118 -1.15 11.14 -4.02
C CYS A 118 -0.97 11.40 -5.53
N ILE A 119 -0.56 12.62 -5.91
CA ILE A 119 -0.36 13.02 -7.32
C ILE A 119 0.88 12.32 -7.92
N ARG A 120 2.03 12.36 -7.23
CA ARG A 120 3.24 11.62 -7.64
C ARG A 120 3.05 10.11 -7.58
N ASN A 121 2.07 9.67 -6.79
CA ASN A 121 1.64 8.30 -6.63
C ASN A 121 0.50 7.89 -7.60
N GLY A 122 0.22 8.69 -8.64
CA GLY A 122 -0.67 8.28 -9.73
C GLY A 122 -2.17 8.42 -9.46
N ARG A 123 -2.60 9.22 -8.45
CA ARG A 123 -4.03 9.49 -8.22
C ARG A 123 -4.66 10.25 -9.40
N PRO A 124 -5.63 9.65 -10.13
CA PRO A 124 -6.17 10.25 -11.35
C PRO A 124 -7.28 11.27 -11.07
N ASP A 125 -8.00 11.14 -9.95
CA ASP A 125 -9.02 12.10 -9.54
C ASP A 125 -8.39 13.29 -8.80
N THR A 126 -8.38 14.46 -9.42
CA THR A 126 -7.88 15.70 -8.79
C THR A 126 -8.98 16.51 -8.08
N GLY A 127 -10.25 16.08 -8.15
CA GLY A 127 -11.40 16.85 -7.66
C GLY A 127 -11.33 17.21 -6.18
N TYR A 128 -10.67 16.41 -5.35
CA TYR A 128 -10.42 16.70 -3.93
C TYR A 128 -9.59 17.98 -3.68
N LEU A 129 -8.84 18.46 -4.69
CA LEU A 129 -8.07 19.72 -4.65
C LEU A 129 -8.93 20.96 -4.93
N ASP A 130 -10.10 20.77 -5.52
CA ASP A 130 -10.96 21.85 -6.03
C ASP A 130 -12.08 22.20 -5.03
N TRP A 131 -11.77 22.10 -3.73
CA TRP A 131 -12.66 22.43 -2.61
C TRP A 131 -12.02 23.44 -1.65
N ARG A 132 -12.82 24.38 -1.13
CA ARG A 132 -12.42 25.30 -0.05
C ARG A 132 -13.36 25.19 1.14
N TRP A 133 -12.84 25.41 2.34
CA TRP A 133 -13.69 25.69 3.50
C TRP A 133 -14.27 27.10 3.37
N GLN A 134 -15.54 27.24 3.72
CA GLN A 134 -16.24 28.50 3.75
C GLN A 134 -16.95 28.64 5.11
N PRO A 135 -16.40 29.46 6.03
CA PRO A 135 -17.01 29.72 7.33
C PRO A 135 -18.45 30.24 7.20
N ALA A 136 -19.32 29.90 8.16
CA ALA A 136 -20.72 30.32 8.12
C ALA A 136 -20.88 31.85 8.23
N GLY A 137 -20.05 32.50 9.06
CA GLY A 137 -20.18 33.93 9.39
C GLY A 137 -19.19 34.90 8.71
N CYS A 138 -18.22 34.43 7.90
CA CYS A 138 -17.27 35.34 7.24
C CYS A 138 -16.61 34.75 5.98
N HIS A 139 -15.92 35.62 5.22
CA HIS A 139 -15.05 35.16 4.14
C HIS A 139 -13.66 34.76 4.67
N LEU A 140 -13.26 33.51 4.46
CA LEU A 140 -11.86 33.08 4.60
C LEU A 140 -11.06 33.56 3.38
N PRO A 141 -10.07 34.48 3.52
CA PRO A 141 -9.29 34.96 2.38
C PRO A 141 -8.44 33.85 1.74
N ALA A 142 -8.01 34.07 0.50
CA ALA A 142 -7.02 33.20 -0.14
C ALA A 142 -5.69 33.24 0.62
N PHE A 143 -4.99 32.11 0.67
CA PHE A 143 -3.68 32.04 1.34
C PHE A 143 -2.60 32.72 0.48
N ASP A 144 -2.02 33.81 1.01
CA ASP A 144 -0.83 34.46 0.47
C ASP A 144 0.40 34.08 1.33
N ALA A 145 1.36 33.40 0.70
CA ALA A 145 2.60 32.97 1.32
C ALA A 145 3.53 34.13 1.74
N ARG A 146 3.55 35.24 0.99
CA ARG A 146 4.35 36.43 1.30
C ARG A 146 3.71 37.24 2.43
N ALA A 147 2.38 37.33 2.45
CA ALA A 147 1.65 37.90 3.58
C ALA A 147 1.88 37.08 4.86
N PHE A 148 1.79 35.75 4.79
CA PHE A 148 2.09 34.87 5.92
C PHE A 148 3.53 35.05 6.42
N LEU A 149 4.53 34.90 5.54
CA LEU A 149 5.95 35.06 5.88
C LEU A 149 6.28 36.48 6.41
N SER A 150 5.52 37.50 6.02
CA SER A 150 5.67 38.86 6.56
C SER A 150 5.02 39.00 7.95
N ALA A 151 3.87 38.38 8.20
CA ALA A 151 3.23 38.33 9.51
C ALA A 151 4.02 37.53 10.56
N VAL A 152 4.83 36.55 10.10
CA VAL A 152 5.77 35.79 10.94
C VAL A 152 7.25 36.14 10.71
N ARG A 153 7.56 37.29 10.10
CA ARG A 153 8.94 37.76 9.87
C ARG A 153 9.74 37.81 11.17
N GLY A 154 10.94 37.25 11.17
CA GLY A 154 11.82 37.18 12.35
C GLY A 154 11.35 36.20 13.44
N LYS A 155 10.50 35.22 13.12
CA LYS A 155 9.89 34.29 14.08
C LYS A 155 10.17 32.83 13.79
N HIS A 156 10.12 32.02 14.84
CA HIS A 156 10.11 30.56 14.76
C HIS A 156 8.68 30.01 14.94
N VAL A 157 8.18 29.36 13.89
CA VAL A 157 6.92 28.59 13.87
C VAL A 157 7.25 27.11 14.08
N ALA A 158 6.78 26.54 15.19
CA ALA A 158 7.04 25.15 15.57
C ALA A 158 5.76 24.30 15.55
N PHE A 159 5.87 23.07 15.07
CA PHE A 159 4.82 22.06 15.07
C PHE A 159 5.26 20.88 15.94
N VAL A 160 4.53 20.58 17.00
CA VAL A 160 4.90 19.58 18.03
C VAL A 160 3.74 18.62 18.20
N GLY A 161 3.94 17.33 17.85
CA GLY A 161 2.83 16.38 17.93
C GLY A 161 3.03 15.06 17.18
N ASP A 162 1.89 14.48 16.79
CA ASP A 162 1.79 13.22 16.07
C ASP A 162 1.91 13.34 14.54
N SER A 163 1.50 12.31 13.81
CA SER A 163 1.57 12.24 12.34
C SER A 163 0.73 13.29 11.62
N MET A 164 -0.36 13.78 12.22
CA MET A 164 -1.23 14.79 11.61
C MET A 164 -0.60 16.19 11.72
N VAL A 165 0.01 16.49 12.86
CA VAL A 165 0.80 17.71 13.07
C VAL A 165 1.99 17.77 12.10
N ARG A 166 2.65 16.63 11.82
CA ARG A 166 3.65 16.54 10.75
C ARG A 166 3.07 16.82 9.36
N ASN A 167 1.90 16.28 9.05
CA ASN A 167 1.24 16.50 7.75
C ASN A 167 0.88 17.99 7.57
N GLN A 168 0.41 18.66 8.62
CA GLN A 168 0.11 20.09 8.60
C GLN A 168 1.39 20.93 8.41
N ALA A 169 2.47 20.60 9.12
CA ALA A 169 3.76 21.27 8.98
C ALA A 169 4.30 21.19 7.55
N GLN A 170 4.27 19.99 6.95
CA GLN A 170 4.70 19.78 5.56
C GLN A 170 3.81 20.57 4.58
N SER A 171 2.49 20.54 4.75
CA SER A 171 1.54 21.30 3.92
C SER A 171 1.81 22.82 3.97
N LEU A 172 2.08 23.38 5.16
CA LEU A 172 2.45 24.79 5.28
C LEU A 172 3.78 25.08 4.56
N VAL A 173 4.81 24.25 4.73
CA VAL A 173 6.10 24.45 4.04
C VAL A 173 5.93 24.44 2.52
N CYS A 174 5.07 23.56 1.97
CA CYS A 174 4.73 23.57 0.55
C CYS A 174 4.05 24.87 0.10
N LEU A 175 3.04 25.32 0.86
CA LEU A 175 2.33 26.58 0.59
C LEU A 175 3.26 27.80 0.63
N LEU A 176 4.22 27.82 1.56
CA LEU A 176 5.20 28.90 1.67
C LEU A 176 6.28 28.83 0.58
N ALA A 177 6.70 27.62 0.19
CA ALA A 177 7.71 27.41 -0.86
C ALA A 177 7.30 28.03 -2.21
N ALA A 178 6.01 28.03 -2.54
CA ALA A 178 5.49 28.68 -3.75
C ALA A 178 5.63 30.21 -3.75
N GLY A 179 5.68 30.86 -2.59
CA GLY A 179 5.86 32.32 -2.46
C GLY A 179 7.29 32.78 -2.20
N SER A 180 8.12 31.91 -1.61
CA SER A 180 9.56 32.11 -1.37
C SER A 180 10.27 30.76 -1.24
N PRO A 181 11.45 30.57 -1.86
CA PRO A 181 12.25 29.37 -1.64
C PRO A 181 12.71 29.24 -0.19
N HIS A 182 12.96 28.01 0.24
CA HIS A 182 13.42 27.64 1.56
C HIS A 182 14.72 26.82 1.53
N ARG A 183 15.34 26.65 2.69
CA ARG A 183 16.51 25.80 2.92
C ARG A 183 16.21 24.85 4.08
N VAL A 184 16.45 23.55 3.92
CA VAL A 184 16.50 22.62 5.07
C VAL A 184 17.72 22.97 5.93
N MET A 185 17.50 23.36 7.18
CA MET A 185 18.59 23.65 8.14
C MET A 185 19.02 22.38 8.87
N TYR A 186 18.07 21.52 9.21
CA TYR A 186 18.29 20.30 9.97
C TYR A 186 17.22 19.28 9.59
N ARG A 187 17.63 18.01 9.53
CA ARG A 187 16.77 16.84 9.40
C ARG A 187 17.45 15.72 10.16
N ASP A 188 16.70 15.03 11.01
CA ASP A 188 17.20 13.84 11.70
C ASP A 188 17.71 12.78 10.71
N ALA A 189 19.01 12.50 10.78
CA ALA A 189 19.71 11.58 9.89
C ALA A 189 19.54 10.10 10.29
N ALA A 190 19.09 9.80 11.51
CA ALA A 190 18.88 8.42 11.97
C ALA A 190 17.70 7.74 11.26
N ASN A 191 16.73 8.53 10.78
CA ASN A 191 15.63 8.02 9.94
C ASN A 191 15.27 9.03 8.83
N PRO A 192 15.96 9.01 7.67
CA PRO A 192 15.71 9.96 6.58
C PRO A 192 14.27 9.92 6.03
N ARG A 193 13.59 8.77 6.12
CA ARG A 193 12.21 8.56 5.65
C ARG A 193 11.14 9.00 6.66
N LYS A 194 11.48 9.09 7.95
CA LYS A 194 10.61 9.59 9.04
C LYS A 194 11.46 10.41 10.04
N PRO A 195 11.96 11.60 9.68
CA PRO A 195 12.80 12.38 10.59
C PRO A 195 12.01 12.79 11.83
N ASN A 196 12.56 12.54 13.03
CA ASN A 196 11.91 12.92 14.28
C ASN A 196 11.92 14.43 14.52
N GLN A 197 12.85 15.15 13.90
CA GLN A 197 12.94 16.60 13.93
C GLN A 197 13.39 17.10 12.56
N TRP A 198 12.74 18.16 12.07
CA TRP A 198 12.98 18.73 10.75
C TRP A 198 12.81 20.25 10.84
N ARG A 199 13.75 21.02 10.29
CA ARG A 199 13.77 22.48 10.34
C ARG A 199 14.04 23.07 8.96
N TRP A 200 13.22 24.02 8.55
CA TRP A 200 13.31 24.76 7.30
C TRP A 200 13.46 26.27 7.61
N ALA A 201 14.31 26.97 6.86
CA ALA A 201 14.44 28.42 6.91
C ALA A 201 13.96 29.06 5.60
N PHE A 202 13.29 30.20 5.70
CA PHE A 202 12.92 31.09 4.59
C PHE A 202 13.77 32.38 4.72
N PRO A 203 15.00 32.44 4.18
CA PRO A 203 15.99 33.45 4.56
C PRO A 203 15.60 34.89 4.17
N THR A 204 14.77 35.04 3.15
CA THR A 204 14.19 36.31 2.66
C THR A 204 13.27 36.99 3.67
N HIS A 205 12.76 36.23 4.64
CA HIS A 205 11.80 36.69 5.65
C HIS A 205 12.27 36.43 7.09
N ASP A 206 13.48 35.87 7.26
CA ASP A 206 14.00 35.43 8.56
C ASP A 206 12.99 34.57 9.36
N VAL A 207 12.34 33.63 8.67
CA VAL A 207 11.36 32.72 9.27
C VAL A 207 11.96 31.33 9.37
N THR A 208 11.86 30.74 10.57
CA THR A 208 12.15 29.32 10.78
C THR A 208 10.84 28.57 10.96
N VAL A 209 10.66 27.48 10.22
CA VAL A 209 9.60 26.48 10.47
C VAL A 209 10.27 25.22 10.99
N SER A 210 9.75 24.62 12.07
CA SER A 210 10.22 23.33 12.59
C SER A 210 9.08 22.35 12.84
N PHE A 211 9.34 21.07 12.67
CA PHE A 211 8.51 19.96 13.16
C PHE A 211 9.28 19.13 14.19
N TYR A 212 8.59 18.67 15.24
CA TYR A 212 9.10 17.78 16.28
C TYR A 212 8.09 16.64 16.52
N TRP A 213 8.59 15.41 16.41
CA TRP A 213 7.84 14.18 16.71
C TRP A 213 7.75 13.97 18.22
N ALA A 214 6.63 14.40 18.78
CA ALA A 214 6.27 14.23 20.18
C ALA A 214 4.80 13.76 20.23
N PRO A 215 4.53 12.47 19.95
CA PRO A 215 3.17 11.96 19.71
C PRO A 215 2.21 12.14 20.88
N PHE A 216 2.71 12.28 22.11
CA PHE A 216 1.93 12.57 23.32
C PHE A 216 2.11 14.01 23.85
N VAL A 217 2.76 14.90 23.07
CA VAL A 217 3.37 16.21 23.41
C VAL A 217 4.37 16.24 24.58
N ALA A 218 4.17 15.44 25.62
CA ALA A 218 5.13 15.14 26.68
C ALA A 218 6.27 14.20 26.22
N ARG A 219 7.29 14.00 27.07
CA ARG A 219 8.39 13.05 26.83
C ARG A 219 7.86 11.62 26.78
N ALA A 220 8.13 10.91 25.67
CA ALA A 220 7.74 9.51 25.50
C ALA A 220 8.92 8.65 24.99
N THR A 221 8.97 7.40 25.44
CA THR A 221 9.90 6.36 24.97
C THR A 221 9.14 5.06 24.65
N GLY A 222 9.84 3.99 24.30
CA GLY A 222 9.21 2.80 23.71
C GLY A 222 8.82 3.06 22.25
N LYS A 223 7.61 2.67 21.84
CA LYS A 223 7.14 2.78 20.44
C LYS A 223 7.20 4.21 19.90
N ALA A 224 7.00 5.21 20.74
CA ALA A 224 7.16 6.63 20.39
C ALA A 224 8.55 6.98 19.80
N LEU A 225 9.60 6.17 20.05
CA LEU A 225 10.94 6.35 19.50
C LEU A 225 11.41 5.17 18.63
N ASN A 226 10.84 3.97 18.81
CA ASN A 226 11.13 2.80 17.98
C ASN A 226 9.84 2.15 17.43
N ASP A 227 9.56 2.40 16.15
CA ASP A 227 8.38 1.88 15.45
C ASP A 227 8.21 0.35 15.56
N THR A 228 9.29 -0.43 15.75
CA THR A 228 9.24 -1.91 15.80
C THR A 228 8.63 -2.48 17.08
N LEU A 229 8.36 -1.67 18.10
CA LEU A 229 7.76 -2.15 19.34
C LEU A 229 6.23 -2.30 19.24
N PRO A 230 5.60 -3.24 19.99
CA PRO A 230 4.14 -3.40 20.09
C PRO A 230 3.38 -2.10 20.37
N GLN A 231 2.11 -2.01 19.92
CA GLN A 231 1.33 -0.76 19.96
C GLN A 231 1.11 -0.19 21.37
N ASN A 232 1.07 -1.06 22.38
CA ASN A 232 0.88 -0.73 23.80
C ASN A 232 2.18 -0.33 24.54
N MET A 233 3.37 -0.58 23.96
CA MET A 233 4.66 -0.32 24.60
C MET A 233 5.10 1.15 24.47
N ASN A 234 4.34 2.08 25.06
CA ASN A 234 4.76 3.48 25.22
C ASN A 234 5.00 3.80 26.70
N HIS A 235 6.12 4.44 27.03
CA HIS A 235 6.36 4.97 28.39
C HIS A 235 6.33 6.50 28.31
N VAL A 236 5.38 7.14 28.99
CA VAL A 236 5.10 8.58 28.85
C VAL A 236 5.28 9.29 30.19
N HIS A 237 6.23 10.23 30.25
CA HIS A 237 6.55 11.01 31.45
C HIS A 237 5.79 12.34 31.40
N LEU A 238 4.66 12.38 32.10
CA LEU A 238 3.69 13.48 32.03
C LEU A 238 4.16 14.76 32.72
N ASP A 239 5.21 14.67 33.53
CA ASP A 239 5.86 15.77 34.25
C ASP A 239 6.91 16.53 33.42
N ALA A 240 7.22 16.10 32.19
CA ALA A 240 8.21 16.77 31.35
C ALA A 240 7.81 16.87 29.85
N PRO A 241 8.16 17.99 29.18
CA PRO A 241 8.12 18.06 27.72
C PRO A 241 9.14 17.09 27.10
N ASP A 242 8.94 16.70 25.84
CA ASP A 242 9.97 15.98 25.10
C ASP A 242 11.25 16.82 25.00
N ASN A 243 12.40 16.17 25.19
CA ASN A 243 13.68 16.85 25.38
C ASN A 243 14.11 17.69 24.16
N ARG A 244 13.65 17.37 22.95
CA ARG A 244 14.04 18.08 21.71
C ARG A 244 13.31 19.42 21.61
N TRP A 245 11.97 19.38 21.59
CA TRP A 245 11.18 20.61 21.50
C TRP A 245 11.26 21.42 22.80
N GLY A 246 11.33 20.76 23.96
CA GLY A 246 11.43 21.42 25.27
C GLY A 246 12.73 22.21 25.48
N ALA A 247 13.81 21.84 24.79
CA ALA A 247 15.05 22.62 24.73
C ALA A 247 14.92 23.80 23.76
N ASP A 248 14.41 23.57 22.54
CA ASP A 248 14.20 24.63 21.55
C ASP A 248 13.06 25.62 21.92
N ALA A 249 12.23 25.32 22.92
CA ALA A 249 10.99 26.03 23.23
C ALA A 249 11.15 27.54 23.50
N ASP A 250 12.27 28.00 24.05
CA ASP A 250 12.49 29.44 24.29
C ASP A 250 12.81 30.23 23.02
N THR A 251 13.10 29.53 21.92
CA THR A 251 13.25 30.12 20.58
C THR A 251 11.90 30.27 19.84
N MET A 252 10.82 29.65 20.32
CA MET A 252 9.56 29.52 19.59
C MET A 252 8.56 30.66 19.86
N ASP A 253 8.06 31.29 18.81
CA ASP A 253 7.09 32.41 18.86
C ASP A 253 5.67 32.00 18.48
N VAL A 254 5.53 30.96 17.64
CA VAL A 254 4.25 30.35 17.29
C VAL A 254 4.42 28.84 17.44
N VAL A 255 3.59 28.20 18.25
CA VAL A 255 3.68 26.75 18.51
C VAL A 255 2.33 26.09 18.27
N VAL A 256 2.27 25.19 17.28
CA VAL A 256 1.12 24.32 17.06
C VAL A 256 1.36 23.01 17.82
N LEU A 257 0.63 22.81 18.91
CA LEU A 257 0.56 21.56 19.66
C LEU A 257 -0.59 20.71 19.11
N GLY A 258 -0.39 19.40 18.94
CA GLY A 258 -1.50 18.51 18.58
C GLY A 258 -1.20 17.04 18.85
N THR A 259 -2.08 16.41 19.62
CA THR A 259 -2.09 14.96 19.84
C THR A 259 -3.53 14.48 19.97
N GLY A 260 -3.84 13.35 19.34
CA GLY A 260 -5.18 12.75 19.40
C GLY A 260 -5.24 11.27 19.01
N HIS A 261 -4.36 10.80 18.11
CA HIS A 261 -4.32 9.38 17.74
C HIS A 261 -3.53 8.54 18.74
N TRP A 262 -2.36 9.04 19.17
CA TRP A 262 -1.43 8.27 20.00
C TRP A 262 -1.87 8.07 21.46
N PRO A 263 -2.59 8.99 22.13
CA PRO A 263 -3.16 8.75 23.46
C PRO A 263 -4.12 7.56 23.52
N LEU A 264 -4.73 7.18 22.39
CA LEU A 264 -5.66 6.04 22.31
C LEU A 264 -4.94 4.68 22.23
N ASN A 265 -3.67 4.67 21.82
CA ASN A 265 -2.79 3.50 21.88
C ASN A 265 -2.39 3.22 23.32
N GLY A 266 -2.07 1.96 23.64
CA GLY A 266 -1.64 1.61 24.99
C GLY A 266 -0.36 2.33 25.43
N ALA A 267 -0.32 2.70 26.70
CA ALA A 267 0.75 3.48 27.29
C ALA A 267 0.81 3.33 28.82
N ILE A 268 2.03 3.32 29.35
CA ILE A 268 2.35 3.38 30.77
C ILE A 268 2.69 4.83 31.11
N TYR A 269 2.03 5.39 32.12
CA TYR A 269 2.15 6.79 32.49
C TYR A 269 2.98 6.97 33.75
N TYR A 270 3.92 7.92 33.69
CA TYR A 270 4.82 8.26 34.77
C TYR A 270 4.65 9.73 35.18
N LYS A 271 4.92 10.03 36.45
CA LYS A 271 5.04 11.39 36.98
C LYS A 271 6.13 11.42 38.05
N ASN A 272 7.06 12.36 37.97
CA ASN A 272 8.19 12.48 38.89
C ASN A 272 9.08 11.22 38.97
N GLY A 273 9.03 10.36 37.95
CA GLY A 273 9.69 9.04 37.91
C GLY A 273 8.83 7.86 38.40
N GLU A 274 7.73 8.10 39.13
CA GLU A 274 6.83 7.05 39.62
C GLU A 274 5.79 6.67 38.55
N MET A 275 5.42 5.39 38.45
CA MET A 275 4.29 4.95 37.61
C MET A 275 2.98 5.37 38.28
N ILE A 276 2.08 6.03 37.55
CA ILE A 276 0.78 6.50 38.08
C ILE A 276 -0.44 5.75 37.51
N GLY A 277 -0.20 4.79 36.62
CA GLY A 277 -1.21 3.97 35.95
C GLY A 277 -0.91 3.75 34.46
N HIS A 278 -1.82 3.07 33.76
CA HIS A 278 -1.72 2.79 32.33
C HIS A 278 -3.04 2.98 31.57
N HIS A 279 -2.95 2.89 30.24
CA HIS A 279 -4.07 2.69 29.31
C HIS A 279 -3.72 1.49 28.42
N THR A 280 -4.68 0.59 28.21
CA THR A 280 -4.60 -0.60 27.32
C THR A 280 -3.23 -1.31 27.27
N HIS A 281 -2.72 -1.74 28.43
CA HIS A 281 -1.48 -2.52 28.54
C HIS A 281 -1.74 -3.89 29.17
N ASP A 282 -1.61 -4.95 28.37
CA ASP A 282 -2.11 -6.31 28.70
C ASP A 282 -1.30 -7.03 29.80
N GLU A 283 -0.03 -6.65 29.98
CA GLU A 283 0.87 -7.24 31.00
C GLU A 283 0.77 -6.54 32.38
N LEU A 284 -0.06 -5.51 32.54
CA LEU A 284 -0.19 -4.75 33.79
C LEU A 284 -1.56 -4.95 34.44
N ASP A 285 -1.58 -4.87 35.78
CA ASP A 285 -2.80 -5.00 36.59
C ASP A 285 -3.92 -4.05 36.07
N PRO A 286 -5.09 -4.57 35.65
CA PRO A 286 -6.20 -3.76 35.16
C PRO A 286 -6.71 -2.72 36.17
N THR A 287 -6.51 -2.93 37.47
CA THR A 287 -6.88 -1.95 38.51
C THR A 287 -6.02 -0.69 38.50
N MET A 288 -4.85 -0.73 37.84
CA MET A 288 -4.02 0.44 37.56
C MET A 288 -4.39 1.18 36.27
N GLY A 289 -5.48 0.78 35.59
CA GLY A 289 -5.99 1.46 34.41
C GLY A 289 -6.55 2.85 34.74
N ILE A 290 -5.94 3.91 34.19
CA ILE A 290 -6.37 5.31 34.38
C ILE A 290 -6.91 5.97 33.10
N GLY A 291 -6.91 5.24 31.98
CA GLY A 291 -7.34 5.73 30.67
C GLY A 291 -6.44 6.82 30.10
N TYR A 292 -6.81 7.36 28.93
CA TYR A 292 -6.05 8.39 28.22
C TYR A 292 -6.38 9.82 28.67
N THR A 293 -7.62 10.10 29.07
CA THR A 293 -8.16 11.46 29.27
C THR A 293 -7.39 12.25 30.35
N ARG A 294 -7.12 11.64 31.51
CA ARG A 294 -6.35 12.27 32.60
C ARG A 294 -4.87 12.50 32.22
N PRO A 295 -4.14 11.50 31.69
CA PRO A 295 -2.80 11.69 31.13
C PRO A 295 -2.71 12.76 30.05
N MET A 296 -3.62 12.78 29.08
CA MET A 296 -3.62 13.73 27.96
C MET A 296 -3.76 15.18 28.44
N ARG A 297 -4.63 15.43 29.43
CA ARG A 297 -4.72 16.73 30.11
C ARG A 297 -3.43 17.10 30.84
N MET A 298 -2.80 16.16 31.55
CA MET A 298 -1.51 16.39 32.21
C MET A 298 -0.40 16.74 31.20
N ALA A 299 -0.33 16.02 30.08
CA ALA A 299 0.65 16.28 29.01
C ALA A 299 0.46 17.66 28.38
N TYR A 300 -0.79 18.06 28.07
CA TYR A 300 -1.08 19.40 27.59
C TYR A 300 -0.74 20.48 28.62
N ARG A 301 -1.06 20.29 29.90
CA ARG A 301 -0.69 21.25 30.97
C ARG A 301 0.82 21.43 31.05
N THR A 302 1.59 20.34 31.13
CA THR A 302 3.06 20.38 31.14
C THR A 302 3.64 21.07 29.90
N ALA A 303 3.06 20.85 28.72
CA ALA A 303 3.47 21.52 27.49
C ALA A 303 3.14 23.03 27.48
N LEU A 304 1.92 23.38 27.90
CA LEU A 304 1.44 24.77 27.99
C LEU A 304 2.19 25.56 29.05
N ASP A 305 2.45 24.98 30.23
CA ASP A 305 3.17 25.63 31.33
C ASP A 305 4.66 25.83 30.95
N ARG A 306 5.28 24.88 30.21
CA ARG A 306 6.62 25.09 29.61
C ARG A 306 6.62 26.25 28.60
N LEU A 307 5.55 26.44 27.83
CA LEU A 307 5.46 27.52 26.84
C LEU A 307 5.11 28.87 27.49
N SER A 308 4.23 28.92 28.48
CA SER A 308 3.98 30.14 29.26
C SER A 308 5.20 30.57 30.10
N SER A 309 6.11 29.65 30.43
CA SER A 309 7.36 29.97 31.14
C SER A 309 8.24 30.97 30.35
N GLY A 310 8.99 31.78 31.10
CA GLY A 310 9.94 32.77 30.56
C GLY A 310 9.32 34.10 30.09
N GLY A 311 7.98 34.24 30.05
CA GLY A 311 7.31 35.52 29.77
C GLY A 311 7.48 36.09 28.34
N ARG A 312 8.12 35.35 27.43
CA ARG A 312 8.26 35.73 26.01
C ARG A 312 6.87 35.85 25.34
N PRO A 313 6.59 36.93 24.59
CA PRO A 313 5.40 37.01 23.75
C PRO A 313 5.36 35.90 22.71
N ARG A 314 4.32 35.05 22.75
CA ARG A 314 4.16 33.93 21.81
C ARG A 314 2.69 33.54 21.64
N THR A 315 2.38 32.83 20.56
CA THR A 315 1.05 32.24 20.30
C THR A 315 1.14 30.72 20.33
N VAL A 316 0.45 30.06 21.25
CA VAL A 316 0.28 28.61 21.28
C VAL A 316 -1.08 28.27 20.69
N VAL A 317 -1.09 27.36 19.72
CA VAL A 317 -2.30 26.87 19.03
C VAL A 317 -2.44 25.40 19.35
N LEU A 318 -3.55 25.02 19.98
CA LEU A 318 -3.92 23.63 20.22
C LEU A 318 -4.78 23.16 19.04
N ALA A 319 -4.24 22.25 18.23
CA ALA A 319 -4.96 21.61 17.14
C ALA A 319 -5.76 20.42 17.68
N THR A 320 -7.03 20.32 17.29
CA THR A 320 -7.90 19.19 17.65
C THR A 320 -7.58 17.94 16.83
N LEU A 321 -8.28 16.83 17.14
CA LEU A 321 -8.19 15.60 16.37
C LEU A 321 -8.61 15.83 14.91
N SER A 322 -7.89 15.24 13.95
CA SER A 322 -8.36 15.02 12.59
C SER A 322 -8.86 13.57 12.50
N PRO A 323 -10.17 13.27 12.53
CA PRO A 323 -10.65 11.89 12.62
C PRO A 323 -10.28 11.04 11.42
N GLY A 324 -10.15 9.72 11.66
CA GLY A 324 -10.12 8.72 10.60
C GLY A 324 -11.53 8.30 10.20
N HIS A 325 -11.78 8.22 8.89
CA HIS A 325 -13.03 7.68 8.35
C HIS A 325 -13.10 6.15 8.52
N LYS A 326 -14.31 5.61 8.69
CA LYS A 326 -14.52 4.15 8.58
C LYS A 326 -14.31 3.76 7.11
N TYR A 327 -13.47 2.77 6.86
CA TYR A 327 -13.28 2.25 5.51
C TYR A 327 -14.54 1.51 5.06
N GLU A 328 -15.06 1.88 3.89
CA GLU A 328 -16.27 1.32 3.29
C GLU A 328 -15.99 0.07 2.43
N GLY A 329 -14.75 -0.43 2.45
CA GLY A 329 -14.31 -1.63 1.74
C GLY A 329 -12.99 -2.18 2.27
N ASP A 330 -12.81 -3.49 2.08
CA ASP A 330 -11.84 -4.31 2.84
C ASP A 330 -10.40 -4.30 2.29
N THR A 331 -10.08 -3.46 1.29
CA THR A 331 -8.71 -3.37 0.72
C THR A 331 -8.31 -1.97 0.34
N LEU A 332 -7.01 -1.72 0.18
CA LEU A 332 -6.43 -0.43 -0.23
C LEU A 332 -7.13 0.23 -1.43
N ALA A 333 -7.62 -0.56 -2.40
CA ALA A 333 -8.35 -0.06 -3.56
C ALA A 333 -9.78 0.42 -3.26
N THR A 334 -10.43 -0.13 -2.23
CA THR A 334 -11.79 0.21 -1.80
C THR A 334 -11.85 0.98 -0.47
N MET A 335 -10.71 1.20 0.19
CA MET A 335 -10.55 2.09 1.33
C MET A 335 -10.70 3.56 0.90
N CYS A 336 -11.64 4.27 1.53
CA CYS A 336 -12.03 5.66 1.17
C CYS A 336 -12.45 5.79 -0.31
N PRO A 337 -13.52 5.09 -0.76
CA PRO A 337 -13.91 5.05 -2.17
C PRO A 337 -14.58 6.35 -2.64
N ARG A 338 -15.04 7.18 -1.70
CA ARG A 338 -15.78 8.40 -1.93
C ARG A 338 -14.86 9.55 -2.38
N LYS A 339 -15.16 10.14 -3.54
CA LYS A 339 -14.33 11.18 -4.21
C LYS A 339 -14.81 12.62 -3.99
N GLU A 340 -15.82 12.82 -3.14
CA GLU A 340 -16.38 14.12 -2.77
C GLU A 340 -16.57 14.23 -1.25
N PRO A 341 -16.53 15.44 -0.66
CA PRO A 341 -16.88 15.69 0.74
C PRO A 341 -18.24 15.11 1.13
N PHE A 342 -18.46 14.88 2.42
CA PHE A 342 -19.83 14.72 2.94
C PHE A 342 -20.63 16.00 2.76
N LYS A 343 -21.93 15.87 2.49
CA LYS A 343 -22.86 17.02 2.54
C LYS A 343 -23.26 17.30 3.98
N GLU A 344 -23.76 18.51 4.21
CA GLU A 344 -24.33 18.97 5.48
C GLU A 344 -25.42 17.98 5.95
N GLY A 345 -25.20 17.33 7.10
CA GLY A 345 -26.08 16.28 7.65
C GLY A 345 -25.86 14.85 7.15
N GLU A 346 -24.88 14.55 6.29
CA GLU A 346 -24.55 13.17 5.89
C GLU A 346 -23.63 12.42 6.86
N THR A 347 -22.99 13.13 7.81
CA THR A 347 -22.11 12.54 8.83
C THR A 347 -22.10 13.40 10.09
N GLU A 348 -21.73 12.80 11.23
CA GLU A 348 -21.58 13.46 12.53
C GLU A 348 -20.27 13.03 13.21
N LEU A 349 -19.82 13.82 14.18
CA LEU A 349 -18.72 13.44 15.06
C LEU A 349 -19.14 12.28 15.98
N ARG A 350 -18.25 11.31 16.19
CA ARG A 350 -18.45 10.23 17.17
C ARG A 350 -18.24 10.79 18.56
N ASP A 351 -18.77 10.15 19.59
CA ASP A 351 -18.66 10.68 20.96
C ASP A 351 -17.23 10.74 21.48
N LEU A 352 -16.35 9.84 21.01
CA LEU A 352 -14.90 9.92 21.21
C LEU A 352 -14.27 11.17 20.56
N ASP A 353 -14.72 11.55 19.36
CA ASP A 353 -14.23 12.78 18.71
C ASP A 353 -14.68 14.02 19.51
N LYS A 354 -15.94 14.01 19.99
CA LYS A 354 -16.50 15.08 20.84
C LYS A 354 -15.74 15.19 22.17
N GLU A 355 -15.40 14.08 22.83
CA GLU A 355 -14.61 14.07 24.07
C GLU A 355 -13.23 14.70 23.86
N LEU A 356 -12.51 14.26 22.82
CA LEU A 356 -11.14 14.73 22.54
C LEU A 356 -11.12 16.20 22.11
N VAL A 357 -12.15 16.69 21.41
CA VAL A 357 -12.35 18.11 21.13
C VAL A 357 -12.63 18.89 22.41
N GLY A 358 -13.57 18.43 23.24
CA GLY A 358 -13.89 19.07 24.53
C GLY A 358 -12.68 19.20 25.43
N LEU A 359 -11.88 18.15 25.56
CA LEU A 359 -10.60 18.14 26.29
C LEU A 359 -9.66 19.26 25.79
N VAL A 360 -9.48 19.39 24.47
CA VAL A 360 -8.62 20.43 23.89
C VAL A 360 -9.14 21.85 24.16
N TYR A 361 -10.46 22.08 24.04
CA TYR A 361 -11.07 23.37 24.39
C TYR A 361 -10.93 23.70 25.88
N GLU A 362 -11.24 22.74 26.77
CA GLU A 362 -11.12 22.92 28.22
C GLU A 362 -9.69 23.24 28.67
N GLU A 363 -8.68 22.54 28.14
CA GLU A 363 -7.28 22.80 28.51
C GLU A 363 -6.76 24.13 27.92
N ALA A 364 -7.30 24.56 26.76
CA ALA A 364 -7.05 25.89 26.21
C ALA A 364 -7.65 26.99 27.10
N GLU A 365 -8.90 26.84 27.52
CA GLU A 365 -9.59 27.77 28.43
C GLU A 365 -8.94 27.80 29.81
N ALA A 366 -8.60 26.65 30.38
CA ALA A 366 -7.85 26.56 31.62
C ALA A 366 -6.47 27.21 31.52
N ALA A 367 -5.80 27.15 30.36
CA ALA A 367 -4.53 27.85 30.14
C ALA A 367 -4.71 29.37 29.98
N ARG A 368 -5.73 29.84 29.26
CA ARG A 368 -6.10 31.27 29.19
C ARG A 368 -6.39 31.82 30.60
N ALA A 369 -7.15 31.08 31.42
CA ALA A 369 -7.48 31.44 32.79
C ALA A 369 -6.25 31.45 33.72
N ARG A 370 -5.30 30.51 33.58
CA ARG A 370 -4.01 30.54 34.31
C ARG A 370 -3.11 31.69 33.86
N ASN A 371 -3.11 32.01 32.57
CA ASN A 371 -2.26 33.05 31.98
C ASN A 371 -2.72 34.48 32.31
N GLY A 372 -4.03 34.70 32.47
CA GLY A 372 -4.64 35.99 32.80
C GLY A 372 -4.82 36.94 31.60
N GLU A 373 -5.67 37.96 31.77
CA GLU A 373 -5.82 39.02 30.77
C GLU A 373 -4.50 39.80 30.61
N GLY A 374 -4.12 40.10 29.35
CA GLY A 374 -2.86 40.78 29.04
C GLY A 374 -1.61 39.89 29.06
N SER A 375 -1.75 38.57 29.23
CA SER A 375 -0.60 37.65 29.18
C SER A 375 0.16 37.71 27.85
N ALA A 376 1.49 37.62 27.93
CA ALA A 376 2.36 37.54 26.77
C ALA A 376 2.16 36.25 25.95
N THR A 377 1.74 35.16 26.59
CA THR A 377 1.44 33.89 25.91
C THR A 377 -0.05 33.80 25.60
N ARG A 378 -0.40 34.03 24.34
CA ARG A 378 -1.76 33.85 23.81
C ARG A 378 -1.98 32.37 23.50
N VAL A 379 -3.07 31.79 24.01
CA VAL A 379 -3.46 30.40 23.72
C VAL A 379 -4.72 30.40 22.86
N GLU A 380 -4.70 29.63 21.78
CA GLU A 380 -5.83 29.46 20.85
C GLU A 380 -6.11 28.00 20.52
N VAL A 381 -7.31 27.73 20.00
CA VAL A 381 -7.72 26.42 19.48
C VAL A 381 -7.87 26.53 17.97
N LEU A 382 -7.27 25.58 17.24
CA LEU A 382 -7.51 25.36 15.82
C LEU A 382 -8.35 24.08 15.70
N ASP A 383 -9.67 24.22 15.72
CA ASP A 383 -10.53 23.07 15.57
C ASP A 383 -10.68 22.67 14.10
N VAL A 384 -10.11 21.51 13.77
CA VAL A 384 -10.17 20.89 12.43
C VAL A 384 -11.13 19.71 12.37
N THR A 385 -11.75 19.30 13.48
CA THR A 385 -12.41 17.99 13.60
C THR A 385 -13.58 17.85 12.64
N MET A 386 -14.49 18.84 12.65
CA MET A 386 -15.66 18.86 11.78
C MET A 386 -15.27 19.03 10.30
N LEU A 387 -14.34 19.94 9.98
CA LEU A 387 -13.90 20.12 8.60
C LEU A 387 -13.08 18.92 8.06
N ALA A 388 -12.52 18.06 8.92
CA ALA A 388 -11.81 16.84 8.56
C ALA A 388 -12.72 15.61 8.40
N ILE A 389 -13.66 15.36 9.31
CA ILE A 389 -14.65 14.25 9.17
C ILE A 389 -15.58 14.45 7.96
N MET A 390 -15.66 15.67 7.44
CA MET A 390 -16.37 15.98 6.20
C MET A 390 -15.57 15.66 4.92
N ARG A 391 -14.32 15.15 5.01
CA ARG A 391 -13.39 14.96 3.87
C ARG A 391 -12.86 13.53 3.70
N PRO A 392 -13.73 12.52 3.45
CA PRO A 392 -13.30 11.16 3.12
C PRO A 392 -12.45 11.12 1.84
N ASP A 393 -12.74 12.00 0.90
CA ASP A 393 -12.04 12.18 -0.37
C ASP A 393 -10.61 12.72 -0.23
N GLY A 394 -10.32 13.40 0.89
CA GLY A 394 -9.00 13.94 1.21
C GLY A 394 -7.98 12.89 1.66
N HIS A 395 -8.40 11.64 1.91
CA HIS A 395 -7.49 10.57 2.29
C HIS A 395 -6.63 10.08 1.10
N PRO A 396 -5.41 9.57 1.36
CA PRO A 396 -4.59 8.97 0.30
C PRO A 396 -5.21 7.73 -0.36
N GLY A 397 -5.98 6.92 0.38
CA GLY A 397 -6.47 5.61 -0.10
C GLY A 397 -5.31 4.73 -0.59
N ALA A 398 -5.53 3.96 -1.66
CA ALA A 398 -4.47 3.22 -2.37
C ALA A 398 -3.25 4.09 -2.72
N TYR A 399 -3.44 5.37 -3.03
CA TYR A 399 -2.41 6.31 -3.47
C TYR A 399 -1.48 6.81 -2.35
N MET A 400 -1.50 6.15 -1.18
CA MET A 400 -0.34 6.13 -0.27
C MET A 400 0.83 5.28 -0.80
N HIS A 401 0.57 4.42 -1.79
CA HIS A 401 1.55 3.70 -2.60
C HIS A 401 1.56 4.26 -4.03
N ARG A 402 2.68 4.10 -4.74
CA ARG A 402 2.88 4.74 -6.04
C ARG A 402 2.28 3.92 -7.19
N ASP A 403 1.57 4.61 -8.08
CA ASP A 403 0.98 4.13 -9.33
C ASP A 403 0.11 2.85 -9.15
N PRO A 404 -0.78 2.77 -8.12
CA PRO A 404 -1.35 1.52 -7.60
C PRO A 404 -2.39 0.83 -8.52
N PHE A 405 -2.72 1.43 -9.67
CA PHE A 405 -3.66 0.89 -10.67
C PHE A 405 -3.04 0.82 -12.08
N ALA A 406 -1.72 0.99 -12.23
CA ALA A 406 -1.06 1.06 -13.55
C ALA A 406 -1.30 -0.20 -14.43
N HIS A 407 -1.49 -1.37 -13.82
CA HIS A 407 -1.82 -2.62 -14.51
C HIS A 407 -3.23 -2.65 -15.15
N GLU A 408 -4.20 -1.87 -14.64
CA GLU A 408 -5.57 -1.86 -15.19
C GLU A 408 -5.71 -1.01 -16.46
N LEU A 409 -4.80 -0.06 -16.70
CA LEU A 409 -4.86 0.80 -17.89
C LEU A 409 -4.35 0.11 -19.16
N ILE A 410 -3.43 -0.85 -19.02
CA ILE A 410 -2.85 -1.59 -20.16
C ILE A 410 -3.89 -2.55 -20.75
N THR A 411 -4.56 -3.35 -19.91
CA THR A 411 -5.59 -4.32 -20.31
C THR A 411 -6.80 -3.68 -20.99
N ASN A 412 -7.17 -2.45 -20.64
CA ASN A 412 -8.28 -1.73 -21.28
C ASN A 412 -7.95 -1.19 -22.68
N LEU A 413 -6.68 -0.99 -23.03
CA LEU A 413 -6.28 -0.55 -24.37
C LEU A 413 -6.30 -1.70 -25.40
N GLU A 414 -6.07 -2.93 -24.97
CA GLU A 414 -6.00 -4.10 -25.86
C GLU A 414 -7.39 -4.59 -26.33
N MET A 415 -8.46 -4.31 -25.56
CA MET A 415 -9.84 -4.69 -25.93
C MET A 415 -10.47 -3.80 -27.02
N GLY A 416 -9.82 -2.71 -27.44
CA GLY A 416 -10.41 -1.68 -28.31
C GLY A 416 -10.49 -2.00 -29.81
N ALA A 417 -9.93 -3.13 -30.28
CA ALA A 417 -9.70 -3.36 -31.72
C ALA A 417 -10.01 -4.79 -32.20
N SER A 418 -11.28 -5.09 -32.46
CA SER A 418 -11.67 -6.27 -33.26
C SER A 418 -12.74 -5.93 -34.32
N TYR A 419 -12.50 -6.39 -35.55
CA TYR A 419 -13.43 -6.27 -36.67
C TYR A 419 -14.43 -7.44 -36.64
N GLN A 420 -15.72 -7.17 -36.88
CA GLN A 420 -16.68 -8.24 -37.22
C GLN A 420 -16.66 -8.51 -38.73
N PRO A 421 -16.56 -9.79 -39.16
CA PRO A 421 -16.91 -10.20 -40.52
C PRO A 421 -18.42 -10.46 -40.63
N LEU A 422 -19.03 -10.11 -41.77
CA LEU A 422 -20.40 -10.47 -42.13
C LEU A 422 -20.47 -11.05 -43.55
N ASP A 423 -21.44 -11.95 -43.75
CA ASP A 423 -21.50 -12.92 -44.84
C ASP A 423 -22.01 -12.32 -46.18
N PRO A 424 -21.59 -12.80 -47.38
CA PRO A 424 -21.77 -12.05 -48.61
C PRO A 424 -22.89 -12.58 -49.54
N HIS A 425 -23.98 -11.83 -49.72
CA HIS A 425 -24.84 -11.99 -50.91
C HIS A 425 -25.57 -10.70 -51.37
N TYR A 426 -25.62 -10.55 -52.71
CA TYR A 426 -26.53 -9.75 -53.54
C TYR A 426 -26.41 -8.20 -53.69
N GLN A 427 -25.75 -7.82 -54.79
CA GLN A 427 -26.18 -6.87 -55.85
C GLN A 427 -26.13 -5.32 -55.66
N LYS A 428 -25.06 -4.77 -56.30
CA LYS A 428 -24.86 -3.47 -57.02
C LYS A 428 -26.01 -3.01 -57.96
N PRO A 429 -25.93 -1.83 -58.64
CA PRO A 429 -25.17 -0.57 -58.37
C PRO A 429 -25.93 0.76 -58.74
N LEU A 430 -25.35 1.96 -58.44
CA LEU A 430 -25.10 3.03 -59.44
C LEU A 430 -24.21 4.21 -58.96
N SER A 431 -23.33 4.72 -59.85
CA SER A 431 -22.98 6.14 -60.13
C SER A 431 -22.88 7.19 -58.97
N LYS A 432 -21.84 8.03 -58.80
CA LYS A 432 -20.62 8.37 -59.59
C LYS A 432 -19.56 9.14 -58.74
N ASP A 433 -18.31 9.14 -59.21
CA ASP A 433 -17.10 9.90 -58.81
C ASP A 433 -17.17 11.45 -58.96
N PRO A 434 -16.13 12.25 -58.58
CA PRO A 434 -15.07 12.06 -57.55
C PRO A 434 -14.70 13.34 -56.72
N ALA A 435 -13.96 13.19 -55.60
CA ALA A 435 -12.89 14.11 -55.16
C ALA A 435 -12.10 13.53 -53.96
N ARG A 436 -10.83 13.94 -53.75
CA ARG A 436 -9.98 13.49 -52.63
C ARG A 436 -9.39 14.67 -51.85
N PHE A 437 -9.32 14.55 -50.52
CA PHE A 437 -8.29 15.18 -49.70
C PHE A 437 -7.85 14.22 -48.59
N LEU A 438 -6.53 14.05 -48.42
CA LEU A 438 -5.95 13.23 -47.34
C LEU A 438 -5.82 14.06 -46.06
N SER A 439 -6.09 13.43 -44.91
CA SER A 439 -6.03 14.11 -43.61
C SER A 439 -4.60 14.18 -43.06
N LYS A 440 -4.32 15.24 -42.29
CA LYS A 440 -2.98 15.52 -41.72
C LYS A 440 -2.27 14.35 -41.02
N PRO A 441 -2.92 13.44 -40.24
CA PRO A 441 -2.19 12.31 -39.65
C PRO A 441 -1.54 11.38 -40.68
N VAL A 442 -2.12 11.19 -41.87
CA VAL A 442 -1.56 10.28 -42.89
C VAL A 442 -0.19 10.76 -43.37
N CYS A 443 0.02 12.07 -43.49
CA CYS A 443 1.32 12.64 -43.85
C CYS A 443 2.41 12.34 -42.81
N ALA A 444 2.07 12.35 -41.52
CA ALA A 444 3.03 12.06 -40.45
C ALA A 444 3.46 10.58 -40.46
N TRP A 445 2.51 9.65 -40.65
CA TRP A 445 2.80 8.22 -40.79
C TRP A 445 3.63 7.91 -42.05
N LEU A 446 3.38 8.62 -43.16
CA LEU A 446 4.23 8.53 -44.35
C LEU A 446 5.66 9.01 -44.08
N THR A 447 5.86 10.12 -43.37
CA THR A 447 7.23 10.58 -43.02
C THR A 447 7.97 9.59 -42.12
N CYS A 448 7.31 8.95 -41.16
CA CYS A 448 7.92 7.89 -40.35
C CYS A 448 8.23 6.64 -41.19
N GLY A 449 7.35 6.26 -42.14
CA GLY A 449 7.61 5.18 -43.08
C GLY A 449 8.83 5.42 -43.96
N PHE A 450 8.98 6.64 -44.51
CA PHE A 450 10.16 7.02 -45.29
C PHE A 450 11.45 7.08 -44.47
N LEU A 451 11.40 7.53 -43.20
CA LEU A 451 12.56 7.50 -42.30
C LEU A 451 12.98 6.06 -41.96
N SER A 452 12.04 5.17 -41.66
CA SER A 452 12.32 3.75 -41.41
C SER A 452 12.88 3.06 -42.65
N LEU A 453 12.34 3.34 -43.84
CA LEU A 453 12.88 2.85 -45.11
C LEU A 453 14.28 3.41 -45.41
N ALA A 454 14.55 4.68 -45.09
CA ALA A 454 15.88 5.26 -45.23
C ALA A 454 16.91 4.61 -44.29
N LEU A 455 16.54 4.35 -43.02
CA LEU A 455 17.39 3.58 -42.09
C LEU A 455 17.65 2.17 -42.61
N LEU A 456 16.62 1.48 -43.11
CA LEU A 456 16.75 0.15 -43.70
C LEU A 456 17.67 0.17 -44.94
N HIS A 457 17.57 1.21 -45.78
CA HIS A 457 18.43 1.37 -46.95
C HIS A 457 19.89 1.62 -46.56
N VAL A 458 20.16 2.43 -45.52
CA VAL A 458 21.52 2.61 -44.96
C VAL A 458 22.05 1.31 -44.38
N LEU A 459 21.23 0.54 -43.66
CA LEU A 459 21.61 -0.76 -43.08
C LEU A 459 21.93 -1.80 -44.17
N CYS A 460 21.16 -1.82 -45.27
CA CYS A 460 21.33 -2.79 -46.36
C CYS A 460 22.39 -2.41 -47.40
N CYS A 461 22.73 -1.13 -47.56
CA CYS A 461 23.63 -0.63 -48.61
C CYS A 461 25.01 -0.16 -48.10
N SER A 462 25.32 -0.30 -46.81
CA SER A 462 26.64 0.04 -46.27
C SER A 462 27.67 -1.08 -46.51
N PRO A 463 28.94 -0.78 -46.91
CA PRO A 463 29.97 -1.80 -47.09
C PRO A 463 30.25 -2.61 -45.82
N GLY A 464 30.37 -3.93 -45.96
CA GLY A 464 30.26 -4.89 -44.85
C GLY A 464 31.26 -4.74 -43.68
N ASP A 465 32.39 -4.07 -43.87
CA ASP A 465 33.35 -3.81 -42.78
C ASP A 465 32.82 -2.79 -41.76
N THR A 466 31.92 -1.87 -42.17
CA THR A 466 31.24 -0.95 -41.24
C THR A 466 30.25 -1.69 -40.34
N GLN A 467 29.57 -2.73 -40.85
CA GLN A 467 28.69 -3.58 -40.02
C GLN A 467 29.49 -4.35 -38.96
N ARG A 468 30.66 -4.91 -39.32
CA ARG A 468 31.55 -5.59 -38.35
C ARG A 468 32.00 -4.65 -37.23
N ALA A 469 32.38 -3.42 -37.56
CA ALA A 469 32.80 -2.42 -36.57
C ALA A 469 31.69 -2.09 -35.56
N ALA A 470 30.42 -2.04 -35.99
CA ALA A 470 29.29 -1.77 -35.11
C ALA A 470 28.93 -2.95 -34.18
N PHE A 471 28.96 -4.19 -34.69
CA PHE A 471 28.51 -5.36 -33.92
C PHE A 471 29.59 -6.05 -33.08
N SER A 472 30.89 -5.87 -33.39
CA SER A 472 31.98 -6.52 -32.63
C SER A 472 32.00 -6.14 -31.14
N PRO A 473 31.85 -4.86 -30.73
CA PRO A 473 31.82 -4.50 -29.30
C PRO A 473 30.63 -5.11 -28.57
N LEU A 474 29.47 -5.19 -29.22
CA LEU A 474 28.24 -5.72 -28.63
C LEU A 474 28.31 -7.24 -28.41
N LEU A 475 28.82 -7.99 -29.40
CA LEU A 475 29.06 -9.43 -29.28
C LEU A 475 30.14 -9.74 -28.23
N GLN A 476 31.19 -8.92 -28.15
CA GLN A 476 32.24 -9.09 -27.15
C GLN A 476 31.75 -8.77 -25.73
N TYR A 477 30.88 -7.77 -25.57
CA TYR A 477 30.18 -7.50 -24.30
C TYR A 477 29.31 -8.70 -23.88
N ILE A 478 28.43 -9.20 -24.77
CA ILE A 478 27.54 -10.34 -24.50
C ILE A 478 28.33 -11.59 -24.09
N ASN A 479 29.40 -11.95 -24.84
CA ASN A 479 30.22 -13.11 -24.51
C ASN A 479 30.95 -12.95 -23.18
N ASN A 480 31.50 -11.77 -22.87
CA ASN A 480 32.15 -11.50 -21.59
C ASN A 480 31.15 -11.57 -20.42
N THR A 481 29.92 -11.07 -20.59
CA THR A 481 28.84 -11.20 -19.59
C THR A 481 28.47 -12.66 -19.35
N TYR A 482 28.39 -13.49 -20.39
CA TYR A 482 28.08 -14.91 -20.24
C TYR A 482 29.22 -15.74 -19.63
N SER A 483 30.49 -15.46 -19.93
CA SER A 483 31.61 -16.20 -19.35
C SER A 483 31.85 -15.87 -17.87
N PHE A 484 31.52 -14.66 -17.41
CA PHE A 484 31.74 -14.25 -16.02
C PHE A 484 30.76 -14.87 -15.00
N VAL A 485 29.68 -15.51 -15.47
CA VAL A 485 28.66 -16.17 -14.61
C VAL A 485 29.05 -17.62 -14.26
N SER A 486 30.18 -18.13 -14.74
CA SER A 486 30.71 -19.45 -14.38
C SER A 486 32.13 -19.37 -13.83
N SER A 487 32.38 -20.08 -12.72
CA SER A 487 33.67 -20.20 -12.00
C SER A 487 34.23 -18.93 -11.33
N VAL A 488 33.66 -18.56 -10.18
CA VAL A 488 34.42 -17.98 -9.06
C VAL A 488 34.15 -18.82 -7.79
N PRO A 489 35.16 -19.50 -7.22
CA PRO A 489 35.02 -20.20 -5.94
C PRO A 489 35.43 -19.30 -4.76
N GLY A 490 34.44 -18.84 -3.98
CA GLY A 490 34.60 -18.08 -2.74
C GLY A 490 33.29 -17.36 -2.39
N GLY A 491 32.89 -17.16 -1.13
CA GLY A 491 33.47 -17.61 0.14
C GLY A 491 32.38 -18.10 1.11
N ASP A 492 32.68 -18.24 2.40
CA ASP A 492 31.82 -18.91 3.39
C ASP A 492 30.71 -17.99 3.98
N GLU A 493 30.05 -17.20 3.12
CA GLU A 493 28.91 -16.36 3.51
C GLU A 493 27.58 -17.03 3.12
N SER A 494 26.66 -17.16 4.08
CA SER A 494 25.39 -17.83 3.81
C SER A 494 24.42 -16.92 3.08
N CYS A 495 24.21 -17.16 1.77
CA CYS A 495 23.26 -16.38 0.99
C CYS A 495 21.85 -16.36 1.64
N ASN A 496 21.28 -15.16 1.73
CA ASN A 496 19.87 -14.97 2.04
C ASN A 496 19.03 -15.18 0.79
N TYR A 497 18.09 -16.12 0.84
CA TYR A 497 17.18 -16.43 -0.26
C TYR A 497 15.83 -15.71 -0.18
N SER A 498 15.47 -15.07 0.94
CA SER A 498 14.16 -14.41 1.07
C SER A 498 14.09 -13.01 0.48
N GLU A 499 15.24 -12.36 0.29
CA GLU A 499 15.34 -11.05 -0.36
C GLU A 499 15.88 -11.17 -1.79
N GLY A 500 15.13 -10.59 -2.72
CA GLY A 500 15.31 -10.77 -4.16
C GLY A 500 14.10 -10.25 -4.93
N ARG A 501 14.05 -10.61 -6.22
CA ARG A 501 12.94 -10.27 -7.14
C ARG A 501 12.67 -11.42 -8.10
N TRP A 502 11.47 -11.46 -8.68
CA TRP A 502 11.19 -12.34 -9.82
C TRP A 502 11.80 -11.77 -11.10
N VAL A 503 12.30 -12.65 -11.96
CA VAL A 503 12.94 -12.32 -13.23
C VAL A 503 12.40 -13.25 -14.30
N TRP A 504 12.00 -12.67 -15.44
CA TRP A 504 11.56 -13.41 -16.63
C TRP A 504 12.65 -14.37 -17.10
N SER A 505 12.29 -15.63 -17.27
CA SER A 505 13.17 -16.73 -17.61
C SER A 505 12.36 -17.85 -18.29
N PRO A 506 12.15 -17.75 -19.62
CA PRO A 506 11.36 -18.71 -20.39
C PRO A 506 11.70 -20.17 -20.09
N SER A 507 10.65 -20.98 -19.94
CA SER A 507 10.67 -22.41 -19.58
C SER A 507 11.24 -22.76 -18.19
N TYR A 508 11.54 -21.79 -17.31
CA TYR A 508 12.21 -22.10 -16.04
C TYR A 508 11.39 -22.95 -15.07
N ALA A 509 10.07 -22.73 -14.90
CA ALA A 509 9.25 -23.55 -14.00
C ALA A 509 8.61 -24.76 -14.73
N ARG A 510 8.84 -24.92 -16.04
CA ARG A 510 8.32 -26.05 -16.85
C ARG A 510 9.14 -27.34 -16.62
N ARG A 511 9.34 -27.70 -15.34
CA ARG A 511 10.28 -28.74 -14.85
C ARG A 511 9.76 -30.17 -14.95
N TYR A 512 8.44 -30.35 -15.00
CA TYR A 512 7.78 -31.64 -15.07
C TYR A 512 6.48 -31.53 -15.87
N ASN A 513 6.00 -32.64 -16.43
CA ASN A 513 4.69 -32.69 -17.07
C ASN A 513 3.60 -32.68 -15.99
N ALA A 514 2.80 -31.62 -15.94
CA ALA A 514 1.69 -31.48 -14.98
C ALA A 514 0.73 -32.68 -15.04
N ALA A 515 0.37 -33.11 -16.26
CA ALA A 515 -0.59 -34.18 -16.50
C ALA A 515 -0.10 -35.57 -16.02
N GLU A 516 1.19 -35.73 -15.73
CA GLU A 516 1.78 -36.96 -15.20
C GLU A 516 1.89 -36.95 -13.66
N CYS A 517 1.71 -35.80 -12.98
CA CYS A 517 1.82 -35.73 -11.52
C CYS A 517 0.47 -35.90 -10.80
N ASN A 518 0.45 -36.75 -9.77
CA ASN A 518 -0.72 -37.04 -8.94
C ASN A 518 -0.91 -36.00 -7.83
N VAL A 519 -1.27 -34.76 -8.22
CA VAL A 519 -1.57 -33.63 -7.33
C VAL A 519 -3.03 -33.64 -6.85
N LYS A 520 -3.42 -32.66 -6.01
CA LYS A 520 -4.84 -32.40 -5.73
C LYS A 520 -5.46 -31.70 -6.94
N GLU A 521 -6.67 -32.11 -7.33
CA GLU A 521 -7.30 -31.64 -8.59
C GLU A 521 -7.40 -30.10 -8.68
N SER A 522 -7.58 -29.41 -7.56
CA SER A 522 -7.62 -27.94 -7.51
C SER A 522 -6.27 -27.23 -7.72
N HIS A 523 -5.16 -27.97 -7.83
CA HIS A 523 -3.82 -27.42 -8.12
C HIS A 523 -3.37 -27.72 -9.58
N ASP A 524 -4.09 -28.58 -10.32
CA ASP A 524 -3.76 -28.99 -11.70
C ASP A 524 -4.38 -28.03 -12.73
N CYS A 525 -3.93 -26.78 -12.69
CA CYS A 525 -4.48 -25.68 -13.48
C CYS A 525 -4.49 -25.97 -14.99
N ILE A 526 -3.46 -26.66 -15.50
CA ILE A 526 -3.33 -27.01 -16.92
C ILE A 526 -4.40 -28.03 -17.32
N ARG A 527 -4.58 -29.11 -16.55
CA ARG A 527 -5.63 -30.12 -16.80
C ARG A 527 -7.05 -29.58 -16.60
N ASN A 528 -7.17 -28.55 -15.77
CA ASN A 528 -8.39 -27.79 -15.53
C ASN A 528 -8.67 -26.73 -16.60
N GLY A 529 -7.80 -26.58 -17.60
CA GLY A 529 -8.04 -25.74 -18.77
C GLY A 529 -7.61 -24.29 -18.62
N ARG A 530 -6.69 -23.96 -17.69
CA ARG A 530 -6.05 -22.64 -17.63
C ARG A 530 -5.27 -22.39 -18.94
N PRO A 531 -5.63 -21.35 -19.74
CA PRO A 531 -5.08 -21.16 -21.08
C PRO A 531 -3.76 -20.39 -21.06
N ASP A 532 -3.56 -19.50 -20.09
CA ASP A 532 -2.33 -18.76 -19.90
C ASP A 532 -1.28 -19.63 -19.18
N THR A 533 -0.01 -19.49 -19.58
CA THR A 533 1.10 -20.23 -18.94
C THR A 533 2.33 -19.36 -18.65
N GLY A 534 2.22 -18.03 -18.80
CA GLY A 534 3.32 -17.09 -18.54
C GLY A 534 3.84 -17.15 -17.09
N TYR A 535 2.97 -17.51 -16.15
CA TYR A 535 3.34 -17.75 -14.75
C TYR A 535 4.39 -18.87 -14.56
N LEU A 536 4.63 -19.72 -15.57
CA LEU A 536 5.67 -20.76 -15.58
C LEU A 536 7.04 -20.29 -16.08
N ASP A 537 7.12 -19.07 -16.61
CA ASP A 537 8.31 -18.53 -17.28
C ASP A 537 9.05 -17.50 -16.40
N TRP A 538 8.91 -17.64 -15.08
CA TRP A 538 9.53 -16.79 -14.06
C TRP A 538 10.44 -17.58 -13.13
N ARG A 539 11.56 -16.97 -12.71
CA ARG A 539 12.46 -17.49 -11.66
C ARG A 539 12.72 -16.46 -10.58
N TRP A 540 12.94 -16.91 -9.35
CA TRP A 540 13.40 -16.03 -8.28
C TRP A 540 14.90 -15.73 -8.43
N GLN A 541 15.27 -14.47 -8.22
CA GLN A 541 16.65 -14.00 -8.21
C GLN A 541 16.92 -13.33 -6.86
N PRO A 542 17.57 -14.03 -5.91
CA PRO A 542 18.03 -13.43 -4.67
C PRO A 542 18.97 -12.25 -4.94
N ALA A 543 18.97 -11.27 -4.04
CA ALA A 543 19.73 -10.04 -4.21
C ALA A 543 21.26 -10.25 -4.13
N GLY A 544 21.72 -11.23 -3.34
CA GLY A 544 23.14 -11.47 -3.07
C GLY A 544 23.77 -12.71 -3.73
N CYS A 545 22.98 -13.60 -4.35
CA CYS A 545 23.52 -14.80 -5.00
C CYS A 545 22.57 -15.36 -6.08
N PRO A 546 23.06 -16.23 -7.00
CA PRO A 546 22.18 -17.05 -7.82
C PRO A 546 21.50 -18.13 -6.98
N LEU A 547 20.19 -18.30 -7.13
CA LEU A 547 19.48 -19.51 -6.71
C LEU A 547 19.69 -20.59 -7.78
N PRO A 548 20.31 -21.75 -7.47
CA PRO A 548 20.41 -22.85 -8.42
C PRO A 548 19.06 -23.55 -8.62
N ALA A 549 18.75 -23.84 -9.88
CA ALA A 549 17.55 -24.59 -10.25
C ALA A 549 17.44 -25.95 -9.55
N PHE A 550 16.22 -26.45 -9.37
CA PHE A 550 15.98 -27.72 -8.69
C PHE A 550 16.63 -28.90 -9.41
N ASP A 551 17.48 -29.65 -8.70
CA ASP A 551 18.06 -30.92 -9.17
C ASP A 551 17.59 -32.06 -8.25
N ALA A 552 16.73 -32.93 -8.80
CA ALA A 552 16.18 -34.09 -8.12
C ALA A 552 17.24 -35.13 -7.72
N ARG A 553 18.33 -35.27 -8.48
CA ARG A 553 19.43 -36.19 -8.18
C ARG A 553 20.24 -35.65 -7.00
N VAL A 554 20.50 -34.34 -6.96
CA VAL A 554 21.15 -33.69 -5.83
C VAL A 554 20.27 -33.80 -4.58
N PHE A 555 18.97 -33.52 -4.67
CA PHE A 555 18.03 -33.69 -3.55
C PHE A 555 18.05 -35.12 -3.01
N LEU A 556 17.79 -36.13 -3.85
CA LEU A 556 17.74 -37.55 -3.42
C LEU A 556 19.10 -38.07 -2.93
N THR A 557 20.21 -37.51 -3.42
CA THR A 557 21.55 -37.85 -2.90
C THR A 557 21.80 -37.22 -1.54
N SER A 558 21.45 -35.94 -1.33
CA SER A 558 21.53 -35.27 -0.02
C SER A 558 20.58 -35.88 1.02
N MET A 559 19.45 -36.44 0.58
CA MET A 559 18.45 -37.09 1.41
C MET A 559 18.54 -38.63 1.42
N ARG A 560 19.61 -39.23 0.88
CA ARG A 560 19.76 -40.69 0.77
C ARG A 560 19.49 -41.40 2.10
N GLY A 561 18.57 -42.35 2.09
CA GLY A 561 18.13 -43.15 3.24
C GLY A 561 17.22 -42.42 4.25
N LYS A 562 16.91 -41.13 4.04
CA LYS A 562 16.17 -40.30 5.01
C LYS A 562 14.66 -40.26 4.76
N HIS A 563 13.93 -39.91 5.81
CA HIS A 563 12.53 -39.53 5.75
C HIS A 563 12.38 -38.00 5.83
N VAL A 564 11.83 -37.42 4.77
CA VAL A 564 11.38 -36.02 4.70
C VAL A 564 9.88 -35.99 4.96
N ALA A 565 9.43 -35.16 5.90
CA ALA A 565 8.03 -35.01 6.26
C ALA A 565 7.61 -33.54 6.22
N PHE A 566 6.55 -33.25 5.47
CA PHE A 566 5.85 -31.97 5.53
C PHE A 566 4.69 -32.12 6.51
N ILE A 567 4.60 -31.21 7.49
CA ILE A 567 3.62 -31.26 8.58
C ILE A 567 2.99 -29.88 8.66
N GLY A 568 1.67 -29.80 8.51
CA GLY A 568 1.01 -28.50 8.53
C GLY A 568 -0.30 -28.42 7.78
N ASP A 569 -0.58 -27.22 7.30
CA ASP A 569 -1.81 -26.87 6.59
C ASP A 569 -1.79 -27.21 5.09
N SER A 570 -2.70 -26.61 4.33
CA SER A 570 -2.85 -26.87 2.90
C SER A 570 -1.70 -26.33 2.04
N MET A 571 -0.89 -25.38 2.55
CA MET A 571 0.32 -24.92 1.87
C MET A 571 1.50 -25.86 2.09
N ALA A 572 1.61 -26.49 3.26
CA ALA A 572 2.51 -27.64 3.44
C ALA A 572 2.20 -28.74 2.43
N ARG A 573 0.90 -29.02 2.18
CA ARG A 573 0.45 -30.00 1.17
C ARG A 573 0.83 -29.57 -0.25
N ASN A 574 0.62 -28.30 -0.61
CA ASN A 574 0.93 -27.75 -1.94
C ASN A 574 2.44 -27.83 -2.24
N GLN A 575 3.30 -27.45 -1.28
CA GLN A 575 4.75 -27.59 -1.42
C GLN A 575 5.21 -29.05 -1.46
N ALA A 576 4.65 -29.92 -0.62
CA ALA A 576 4.98 -31.34 -0.61
C ALA A 576 4.62 -32.04 -1.93
N GLN A 577 3.50 -31.65 -2.55
CA GLN A 577 3.08 -32.15 -3.86
C GLN A 577 4.06 -31.70 -4.97
N SER A 578 4.44 -30.42 -5.02
CA SER A 578 5.49 -29.90 -5.91
C SER A 578 6.78 -30.73 -5.80
N LEU A 579 7.27 -30.98 -4.58
CA LEU A 579 8.50 -31.74 -4.37
C LEU A 579 8.37 -33.17 -4.96
N VAL A 580 7.24 -33.84 -4.73
CA VAL A 580 7.01 -35.17 -5.31
C VAL A 580 6.97 -35.12 -6.84
N CYS A 581 6.39 -34.09 -7.46
CA CYS A 581 6.40 -33.91 -8.92
C CYS A 581 7.83 -33.71 -9.46
N LEU A 582 8.56 -32.74 -8.90
CA LEU A 582 9.95 -32.41 -9.26
C LEU A 582 10.88 -33.63 -9.14
N LEU A 583 10.69 -34.47 -8.13
CA LEU A 583 11.45 -35.72 -7.95
C LEU A 583 11.01 -36.82 -8.92
N SER A 584 9.70 -36.97 -9.16
CA SER A 584 9.14 -38.04 -10.00
C SER A 584 9.46 -37.88 -11.48
N ALA A 585 9.63 -36.65 -11.97
CA ALA A 585 10.03 -36.36 -13.34
C ALA A 585 11.42 -36.91 -13.72
N ALA A 586 12.28 -37.21 -12.73
CA ALA A 586 13.62 -37.74 -12.93
C ALA A 586 13.84 -39.14 -12.33
N PHE A 587 13.00 -39.58 -11.39
CA PHE A 587 13.19 -40.84 -10.67
C PHE A 587 11.86 -41.56 -10.38
N PRO A 588 11.74 -42.87 -10.69
CA PRO A 588 10.58 -43.66 -10.32
C PRO A 588 10.29 -43.62 -8.81
N ASN A 589 9.07 -43.22 -8.47
CA ASN A 589 8.53 -43.27 -7.11
C ASN A 589 7.72 -44.55 -6.89
N ARG A 590 7.36 -44.83 -5.63
CA ARG A 590 6.29 -45.73 -5.24
C ARG A 590 5.47 -45.10 -4.14
N LEU A 591 4.18 -44.88 -4.38
CA LEU A 591 3.22 -44.56 -3.31
C LEU A 591 3.17 -45.75 -2.33
N MET A 592 3.55 -45.53 -1.08
CA MET A 592 3.51 -46.53 -0.02
C MET A 592 2.17 -46.52 0.73
N TYR A 593 1.61 -45.34 0.93
CA TYR A 593 0.34 -45.13 1.63
C TYR A 593 -0.31 -43.83 1.16
N ARG A 594 -1.64 -43.81 1.10
CA ARG A 594 -2.53 -42.64 1.00
C ARG A 594 -3.84 -43.00 1.68
N ASP A 595 -4.48 -42.06 2.35
CA ASP A 595 -5.77 -42.30 3.00
C ASP A 595 -6.84 -42.83 2.04
N ALA A 596 -7.82 -43.54 2.61
CA ALA A 596 -8.96 -44.09 1.86
C ALA A 596 -9.81 -42.98 1.21
N ASP A 597 -9.97 -41.84 1.88
CA ASP A 597 -10.52 -40.62 1.28
C ASP A 597 -9.50 -40.01 0.31
N ARG A 598 -9.74 -40.25 -0.97
CA ARG A 598 -8.89 -39.77 -2.05
C ARG A 598 -8.95 -38.24 -2.23
N HIS A 599 -10.01 -37.58 -1.77
CA HIS A 599 -10.27 -36.16 -2.01
C HIS A 599 -9.69 -35.25 -0.92
N LYS A 600 -9.66 -35.71 0.35
CA LYS A 600 -9.02 -34.96 1.45
C LYS A 600 -7.49 -34.89 1.33
N HIS A 601 -6.82 -35.94 0.82
CA HIS A 601 -5.36 -36.03 0.73
C HIS A 601 -4.63 -35.78 2.08
N ASN A 602 -5.21 -36.21 3.22
CA ASN A 602 -4.72 -35.78 4.54
C ASN A 602 -3.38 -36.41 4.94
N PHE A 603 -3.18 -37.72 4.76
CA PHE A 603 -1.90 -38.38 4.92
C PHE A 603 -1.53 -39.16 3.65
N TRP A 604 -0.28 -38.99 3.21
CA TRP A 604 0.31 -39.79 2.14
C TRP A 604 1.83 -39.91 2.30
N ARG A 605 2.39 -40.97 1.71
CA ARG A 605 3.82 -41.30 1.73
C ARG A 605 4.28 -41.88 0.41
N TYR A 606 5.20 -41.21 -0.26
CA TYR A 606 5.95 -41.73 -1.42
C TYR A 606 7.35 -42.20 -0.97
N ALA A 607 7.87 -43.21 -1.66
CA ALA A 607 9.27 -43.62 -1.57
C ALA A 607 9.96 -43.49 -2.93
N PHE A 608 11.26 -43.20 -2.91
CA PHE A 608 12.15 -43.18 -4.08
C PHE A 608 13.21 -44.29 -3.89
N PRO A 609 12.92 -45.53 -4.33
CA PRO A 609 13.67 -46.71 -3.88
C PRO A 609 15.16 -46.68 -4.23
N SER A 610 15.52 -46.07 -5.36
CA SER A 610 16.90 -45.91 -5.85
C SER A 610 17.84 -45.16 -4.88
N HIS A 611 17.26 -44.41 -3.94
CA HIS A 611 17.99 -43.61 -2.94
C HIS A 611 17.51 -43.89 -1.50
N GLY A 612 16.53 -44.79 -1.30
CA GLY A 612 15.96 -45.10 0.01
C GLY A 612 15.20 -43.93 0.67
N VAL A 613 14.88 -42.87 -0.08
CA VAL A 613 14.24 -41.67 0.47
C VAL A 613 12.73 -41.88 0.60
N LYS A 614 12.15 -41.38 1.69
CA LYS A 614 10.69 -41.26 1.87
C LYS A 614 10.30 -39.78 1.90
N VAL A 615 9.21 -39.42 1.23
CA VAL A 615 8.58 -38.10 1.32
C VAL A 615 7.13 -38.31 1.78
N SER A 616 6.77 -37.75 2.93
CA SER A 616 5.41 -37.81 3.49
C SER A 616 4.83 -36.41 3.66
N PHE A 617 3.50 -36.32 3.61
CA PHE A 617 2.75 -35.15 4.07
C PHE A 617 1.75 -35.58 5.15
N TYR A 618 1.68 -34.80 6.24
CA TYR A 618 0.72 -34.95 7.32
C TYR A 618 -0.13 -33.69 7.43
N TRP A 619 -1.43 -33.83 7.17
CA TRP A 619 -2.43 -32.82 7.47
C TRP A 619 -2.55 -32.66 8.98
N ASN A 620 -2.04 -31.52 9.46
CA ASN A 620 -2.20 -31.09 10.83
C ASN A 620 -2.07 -29.57 10.83
N PRO A 621 -3.14 -28.83 10.46
CA PRO A 621 -3.04 -27.41 10.07
C PRO A 621 -2.58 -26.47 11.19
N PHE A 622 -2.66 -26.91 12.44
CA PHE A 622 -2.20 -26.20 13.62
C PHE A 622 -0.83 -26.69 14.13
N ILE A 623 -0.19 -27.66 13.47
CA ILE A 623 1.02 -28.45 13.86
C ILE A 623 1.02 -29.11 15.26
N VAL A 624 0.09 -28.74 16.14
CA VAL A 624 -0.29 -29.45 17.37
C VAL A 624 -1.62 -30.20 17.19
N LYS A 625 -2.01 -31.00 18.17
CA LYS A 625 -3.28 -31.74 18.17
C LYS A 625 -4.46 -30.78 18.04
N ALA A 626 -5.28 -31.01 17.03
CA ALA A 626 -6.48 -30.22 16.77
C ALA A 626 -7.60 -31.14 16.27
N THR A 627 -8.84 -30.84 16.67
CA THR A 627 -10.05 -31.57 16.29
C THR A 627 -11.17 -30.62 15.86
N GLY A 628 -12.28 -31.17 15.38
CA GLY A 628 -13.43 -30.39 14.91
C GLY A 628 -13.26 -30.00 13.44
N LYS A 629 -13.34 -28.71 13.12
CA LYS A 629 -13.28 -28.18 11.74
C LYS A 629 -12.06 -28.62 10.93
N SER A 630 -10.95 -28.92 11.61
CA SER A 630 -9.72 -29.42 10.98
C SER A 630 -9.78 -30.90 10.54
N GLU A 631 -10.80 -31.65 10.97
CA GLU A 631 -11.05 -33.04 10.58
C GLU A 631 -12.30 -33.15 9.68
N ASP A 632 -13.35 -32.40 10.03
CA ASP A 632 -14.62 -32.30 9.30
C ASP A 632 -15.05 -30.83 9.17
N GLU A 633 -15.00 -30.29 7.95
CA GLU A 633 -15.29 -28.89 7.64
C GLU A 633 -16.78 -28.50 7.90
N SER A 634 -17.66 -29.46 8.18
CA SER A 634 -19.04 -29.19 8.61
C SER A 634 -19.15 -28.76 10.09
N ILE A 635 -18.11 -29.01 10.89
CA ILE A 635 -18.01 -28.52 12.27
C ILE A 635 -17.56 -27.04 12.22
N PRO A 636 -18.20 -26.11 12.95
CA PRO A 636 -17.88 -24.69 12.87
C PRO A 636 -16.54 -24.31 13.53
N ASP A 637 -16.20 -24.97 14.63
CA ASP A 637 -15.08 -24.61 15.52
C ASP A 637 -13.88 -25.56 15.41
N ASN A 638 -12.68 -25.02 15.66
CA ASN A 638 -11.47 -25.82 15.88
C ASN A 638 -11.17 -25.91 17.38
N HIS A 639 -10.87 -27.10 17.90
CA HIS A 639 -10.38 -27.30 19.27
C HIS A 639 -8.90 -27.66 19.21
N VAL A 640 -8.02 -26.83 19.76
CA VAL A 640 -6.56 -26.89 19.53
C VAL A 640 -5.80 -27.00 20.84
N HIS A 641 -5.14 -28.14 21.08
CA HIS A 641 -4.37 -28.41 22.30
C HIS A 641 -2.90 -27.99 22.11
N LEU A 642 -2.54 -26.80 22.59
CA LEU A 642 -1.24 -26.17 22.33
C LEU A 642 -0.06 -26.87 23.03
N ASP A 643 -0.33 -27.69 24.04
CA ASP A 643 0.62 -28.53 24.78
C ASP A 643 0.91 -29.88 24.12
N THR A 644 0.02 -30.37 23.24
CA THR A 644 0.05 -31.75 22.74
C THR A 644 0.40 -31.80 21.24
N PRO A 645 1.48 -32.48 20.81
CA PRO A 645 1.80 -32.67 19.39
C PRO A 645 0.69 -33.38 18.60
N GLY A 646 0.54 -33.08 17.30
CA GLY A 646 -0.48 -33.72 16.47
C GLY A 646 -0.28 -35.23 16.33
N ASP A 647 -1.31 -36.03 16.62
CA ASP A 647 -1.17 -37.46 16.94
C ASP A 647 -0.42 -38.27 15.87
N GLY A 648 -0.80 -38.10 14.58
CA GLY A 648 -0.25 -38.89 13.47
C GLY A 648 1.25 -38.65 13.22
N TRP A 649 1.67 -37.39 13.11
CA TRP A 649 3.09 -37.06 12.91
C TRP A 649 3.89 -37.22 14.21
N GLY A 650 3.29 -36.91 15.36
CA GLY A 650 3.91 -36.99 16.69
C GLY A 650 4.23 -38.43 17.12
N ALA A 651 3.44 -39.41 16.67
CA ALA A 651 3.74 -40.83 16.82
C ALA A 651 4.93 -41.27 15.94
N GLU A 652 4.97 -40.86 14.67
CA GLU A 652 6.05 -41.21 13.75
C GLU A 652 7.30 -40.30 13.83
N ALA A 653 7.30 -39.28 14.70
CA ALA A 653 8.31 -38.22 14.73
C ALA A 653 9.75 -38.74 14.86
N ASP A 654 9.99 -39.87 15.53
CA ASP A 654 11.33 -40.45 15.66
C ASP A 654 11.82 -41.21 14.43
N THR A 655 10.97 -41.33 13.40
CA THR A 655 11.34 -41.75 12.04
C THR A 655 11.66 -40.59 11.10
N ILE A 656 11.46 -39.32 11.50
CA ILE A 656 11.53 -38.14 10.62
C ILE A 656 12.90 -37.46 10.71
N ASP A 657 13.67 -37.42 9.63
CA ASP A 657 15.04 -36.86 9.61
C ASP A 657 15.09 -35.41 9.14
N VAL A 658 14.11 -35.03 8.32
CA VAL A 658 13.83 -33.64 7.92
C VAL A 658 12.35 -33.39 8.12
N ALA A 659 11.99 -32.56 9.09
CA ALA A 659 10.63 -32.04 9.25
C ALA A 659 10.55 -30.65 8.61
N VAL A 660 9.53 -30.41 7.78
CA VAL A 660 9.16 -29.09 7.27
C VAL A 660 7.82 -28.74 7.91
N LEU A 661 7.85 -27.82 8.88
CA LEU A 661 6.67 -27.32 9.58
C LEU A 661 6.12 -26.10 8.85
N SER A 662 4.82 -26.06 8.58
CA SER A 662 4.16 -24.85 8.07
C SER A 662 2.75 -24.71 8.66
N ALA A 663 2.59 -23.75 9.57
CA ALA A 663 1.31 -23.34 10.11
C ALA A 663 1.21 -21.82 10.13
N SER A 664 0.06 -21.29 9.71
CA SER A 664 -0.40 -19.93 9.99
C SER A 664 -1.85 -19.73 9.55
N HIS A 665 -2.20 -20.16 8.32
CA HIS A 665 -3.50 -19.86 7.69
C HIS A 665 -4.70 -20.27 8.55
N TRP A 666 -4.62 -21.44 9.18
CA TRP A 666 -5.72 -21.99 9.97
C TRP A 666 -5.88 -21.36 11.36
N LEU A 667 -4.87 -20.66 11.89
CA LEU A 667 -5.02 -19.88 13.13
C LEU A 667 -5.76 -18.56 12.92
N LEU A 668 -6.02 -18.15 11.67
CA LEU A 668 -6.87 -17.00 11.35
C LEU A 668 -8.37 -17.37 11.33
N ASN A 669 -8.68 -18.68 11.38
CA ASN A 669 -10.04 -19.18 11.57
C ASN A 669 -10.46 -19.11 13.05
N GLY A 670 -11.76 -19.32 13.31
CA GLY A 670 -12.27 -19.58 14.65
C GLY A 670 -11.61 -20.81 15.31
N ALA A 671 -11.04 -20.63 16.49
CA ALA A 671 -10.37 -21.68 17.25
C ALA A 671 -10.43 -21.44 18.76
N ILE A 672 -10.63 -22.52 19.52
CA ILE A 672 -10.61 -22.59 20.98
C ILE A 672 -9.31 -23.30 21.39
N TYR A 673 -8.54 -22.68 22.28
CA TYR A 673 -7.21 -23.15 22.67
C TYR A 673 -7.22 -23.81 24.03
N TYR A 674 -6.52 -24.94 24.12
CA TYR A 674 -6.44 -25.78 25.31
C TYR A 674 -5.01 -25.96 25.79
N ASN A 675 -4.87 -26.15 27.10
CA ASN A 675 -3.67 -26.69 27.77
C ASN A 675 -4.13 -27.93 28.56
N GLY A 676 -3.84 -29.13 28.04
CA GLY A 676 -4.44 -30.36 28.55
C GLY A 676 -5.96 -30.34 28.39
N SER A 677 -6.69 -30.25 29.51
CA SER A 677 -8.15 -30.14 29.57
C SER A 677 -8.70 -28.74 29.87
N GLU A 678 -7.84 -27.75 30.13
CA GLU A 678 -8.24 -26.37 30.44
C GLU A 678 -8.37 -25.53 29.17
N VAL A 679 -9.44 -24.76 29.01
CA VAL A 679 -9.56 -23.74 27.95
C VAL A 679 -8.83 -22.49 28.41
N ILE A 680 -7.78 -22.11 27.68
CA ILE A 680 -6.91 -20.97 28.03
C ILE A 680 -7.22 -19.72 27.19
N GLY A 681 -8.12 -19.82 26.21
CA GLY A 681 -8.63 -18.71 25.42
C GLY A 681 -9.13 -19.14 24.04
N ALA A 682 -9.52 -18.17 23.22
CA ALA A 682 -9.98 -18.39 21.86
C ALA A 682 -9.54 -17.26 20.89
N HIS A 683 -9.69 -17.52 19.59
CA HIS A 683 -9.64 -16.53 18.52
C HIS A 683 -10.85 -16.74 17.60
N ASN A 684 -11.53 -15.65 17.20
CA ASN A 684 -12.67 -15.67 16.27
C ASN A 684 -13.75 -16.72 16.59
N ALA A 685 -13.94 -17.06 17.87
CA ALA A 685 -14.96 -18.01 18.33
C ALA A 685 -16.33 -17.31 18.50
N PRO A 686 -17.45 -18.06 18.45
CA PRO A 686 -18.78 -17.54 18.72
C PRO A 686 -18.88 -16.82 20.07
N ALA A 687 -19.53 -15.65 20.10
CA ALA A 687 -19.63 -14.79 21.28
C ALA A 687 -20.39 -15.46 22.44
N GLU A 688 -21.27 -16.39 22.10
CA GLU A 688 -22.09 -17.21 22.99
C GLU A 688 -21.25 -18.11 23.91
N LEU A 689 -19.99 -18.40 23.55
CA LEU A 689 -19.08 -19.24 24.32
C LEU A 689 -18.33 -18.48 25.42
N ASN A 690 -18.32 -17.13 25.37
CA ASN A 690 -17.75 -16.25 26.40
C ASN A 690 -16.29 -16.59 26.82
N TYR A 691 -15.46 -17.05 25.88
CA TYR A 691 -14.03 -17.32 26.13
C TYR A 691 -13.17 -16.07 26.00
N THR A 692 -12.08 -16.00 26.79
CA THR A 692 -11.07 -14.94 26.71
C THR A 692 -10.42 -14.88 25.32
N GLY A 693 -10.50 -13.74 24.65
CA GLY A 693 -9.85 -13.53 23.36
C GLY A 693 -8.33 -13.41 23.50
N VAL A 694 -7.58 -14.39 22.99
CA VAL A 694 -6.09 -14.43 23.05
C VAL A 694 -5.43 -14.21 21.68
N GLY A 695 -6.22 -14.06 20.62
CA GLY A 695 -5.71 -13.87 19.25
C GLY A 695 -5.04 -15.12 18.68
N TYR A 696 -4.37 -14.96 17.54
CA TYR A 696 -3.66 -16.05 16.84
C TYR A 696 -2.14 -16.07 17.11
N ALA A 697 -1.55 -14.93 17.47
CA ALA A 697 -0.09 -14.76 17.55
C ALA A 697 0.54 -15.57 18.69
N TRP A 698 -0.02 -15.53 19.90
CA TRP A 698 0.47 -16.33 21.04
C TRP A 698 0.26 -17.85 20.82
N PRO A 699 -0.93 -18.32 20.36
CA PRO A 699 -1.10 -19.71 19.95
C PRO A 699 -0.10 -20.20 18.90
N LEU A 700 0.26 -19.40 17.90
CA LEU A 700 1.26 -19.78 16.90
C LEU A 700 2.66 -19.99 17.52
N LYS A 701 3.08 -19.11 18.44
CA LYS A 701 4.34 -19.25 19.19
C LYS A 701 4.36 -20.54 20.00
N MET A 702 3.25 -20.89 20.66
CA MET A 702 3.11 -22.13 21.43
C MET A 702 3.04 -23.38 20.55
N ALA A 703 2.33 -23.33 19.43
CA ALA A 703 2.23 -24.45 18.49
C ALA A 703 3.60 -24.83 17.89
N TYR A 704 4.38 -23.83 17.43
CA TYR A 704 5.75 -24.07 16.99
C TYR A 704 6.66 -24.56 18.13
N ARG A 705 6.49 -24.03 19.35
CA ARG A 705 7.25 -24.49 20.52
C ARG A 705 7.06 -25.99 20.74
N THR A 706 5.81 -26.43 20.88
CA THR A 706 5.44 -27.83 21.15
C THR A 706 5.85 -28.76 20.01
N ALA A 707 5.62 -28.35 18.75
CA ALA A 707 6.02 -29.14 17.58
C ALA A 707 7.55 -29.32 17.50
N VAL A 708 8.31 -28.26 17.71
CA VAL A 708 9.78 -28.31 17.69
C VAL A 708 10.34 -29.06 18.90
N GLU A 709 9.74 -28.92 20.10
CA GLU A 709 10.17 -29.66 21.29
C GLU A 709 9.97 -31.18 21.14
N ARG A 710 8.88 -31.65 20.52
CA ARG A 710 8.69 -33.08 20.18
C ARG A 710 9.69 -33.59 19.13
N LEU A 711 10.19 -32.73 18.27
CA LEU A 711 11.20 -33.04 17.23
C LEU A 711 12.64 -32.83 17.70
N SER A 712 12.88 -32.14 18.82
CA SER A 712 14.22 -31.97 19.38
C SER A 712 14.72 -33.27 20.01
N SER A 713 15.98 -33.62 19.74
CA SER A 713 16.53 -34.92 20.16
C SER A 713 18.05 -34.97 20.10
N SER A 714 18.63 -35.97 20.77
CA SER A 714 20.06 -36.30 20.70
C SER A 714 20.51 -36.87 19.35
N ARG A 715 19.60 -37.32 18.47
CA ARG A 715 19.96 -37.79 17.13
C ARG A 715 20.06 -36.64 16.12
N PRO A 716 21.01 -36.67 15.17
CA PRO A 716 21.07 -35.72 14.07
C PRO A 716 19.78 -35.72 13.23
N ARG A 717 19.03 -34.61 13.26
CA ARG A 717 17.93 -34.30 12.32
C ARG A 717 17.90 -32.81 11.99
N THR A 718 17.05 -32.41 11.04
CA THR A 718 16.79 -31.00 10.71
C THR A 718 15.29 -30.71 10.85
N VAL A 719 14.94 -29.56 11.42
CA VAL A 719 13.58 -29.02 11.42
C VAL A 719 13.63 -27.66 10.73
N VAL A 720 12.80 -27.50 9.70
CA VAL A 720 12.67 -26.28 8.89
C VAL A 720 11.29 -25.70 9.18
N LEU A 721 11.23 -24.45 9.62
CA LEU A 721 9.96 -23.73 9.79
C LEU A 721 9.74 -22.87 8.54
N ALA A 722 8.66 -23.09 7.81
CA ALA A 722 8.29 -22.30 6.64
C ALA A 722 7.45 -21.08 7.06
N THR A 723 7.72 -19.92 6.47
CA THR A 723 6.99 -18.68 6.78
C THR A 723 5.66 -18.59 6.01
N PHE A 724 4.82 -17.63 6.40
CA PHE A 724 3.49 -17.43 5.81
C PHE A 724 3.55 -17.14 4.30
N SER A 725 2.57 -17.64 3.54
CA SER A 725 2.43 -17.43 2.10
C SER A 725 1.08 -16.79 1.82
N PRO A 726 0.99 -15.47 1.56
CA PRO A 726 -0.30 -14.79 1.48
C PRO A 726 -1.14 -15.19 0.27
N ALA A 727 -2.44 -15.00 0.42
CA ALA A 727 -3.44 -15.13 -0.62
C ALA A 727 -3.69 -13.78 -1.33
N HIS A 728 -3.97 -13.81 -2.64
CA HIS A 728 -4.12 -12.61 -3.47
C HIS A 728 -5.55 -12.43 -3.98
N PHE A 729 -6.52 -12.23 -3.08
CA PHE A 729 -7.94 -12.07 -3.43
C PHE A 729 -8.32 -10.74 -4.13
N GLU A 730 -7.35 -9.91 -4.56
CA GLU A 730 -7.54 -8.67 -5.36
C GLU A 730 -8.68 -7.71 -4.90
N GLY A 731 -9.06 -7.76 -3.61
CA GLY A 731 -10.16 -6.97 -3.04
C GLY A 731 -11.57 -7.48 -3.35
N ARG A 732 -11.72 -8.74 -3.77
CA ARG A 732 -12.98 -9.40 -4.12
C ARG A 732 -13.23 -10.61 -3.20
N PRO A 733 -14.48 -11.02 -2.98
CA PRO A 733 -14.77 -12.21 -2.19
C PRO A 733 -14.33 -13.48 -2.94
N SER A 734 -14.10 -14.57 -2.21
CA SER A 734 -13.56 -15.83 -2.74
C SER A 734 -14.50 -16.57 -3.72
N ASP A 735 -15.75 -16.12 -3.84
CA ASP A 735 -16.76 -16.57 -4.79
C ASP A 735 -16.93 -15.65 -6.00
N SER A 736 -16.01 -14.70 -6.22
CA SER A 736 -15.92 -13.97 -7.48
C SER A 736 -15.11 -14.74 -8.52
N PRO A 737 -15.57 -14.87 -9.78
CA PRO A 737 -14.77 -15.38 -10.90
C PRO A 737 -13.55 -14.50 -11.25
N THR A 738 -13.38 -13.37 -10.56
CA THR A 738 -12.33 -12.37 -10.80
C THR A 738 -11.43 -12.12 -9.59
N ALA A 739 -11.46 -13.00 -8.57
CA ALA A 739 -10.77 -12.75 -7.30
C ALA A 739 -9.23 -12.84 -7.35
N CYS A 740 -8.67 -13.52 -8.35
CA CYS A 740 -7.24 -13.47 -8.64
C CYS A 740 -7.07 -13.62 -10.15
N THR A 741 -6.64 -12.54 -10.82
CA THR A 741 -6.65 -12.40 -12.27
C THR A 741 -5.42 -11.72 -12.86
N LYS A 742 -4.55 -11.09 -12.04
CA LYS A 742 -3.25 -10.60 -12.51
C LYS A 742 -2.41 -11.79 -13.03
N MET A 743 -1.93 -11.70 -14.28
CA MET A 743 -1.24 -12.79 -14.98
C MET A 743 0.30 -12.73 -14.88
N GLU A 744 0.84 -11.75 -14.17
CA GLU A 744 2.28 -11.55 -13.96
C GLU A 744 2.61 -11.34 -12.47
N PRO A 745 3.87 -11.49 -12.04
CA PRO A 745 4.33 -11.11 -10.71
C PRO A 745 4.06 -9.62 -10.39
N TYR A 746 4.17 -9.26 -9.11
CA TYR A 746 4.34 -7.86 -8.73
C TYR A 746 5.79 -7.39 -8.98
N GLU A 747 5.96 -6.14 -9.42
CA GLU A 747 7.29 -5.50 -9.48
C GLU A 747 7.80 -5.07 -8.10
N GLU A 748 9.12 -4.88 -7.96
CA GLU A 748 9.73 -4.47 -6.68
C GLU A 748 9.25 -3.08 -6.26
N GLY A 749 8.40 -3.03 -5.22
CA GLY A 749 7.76 -1.81 -4.73
C GLY A 749 6.31 -1.62 -5.19
N GLU A 750 5.78 -2.45 -6.09
CA GLU A 750 4.35 -2.45 -6.47
C GLU A 750 3.49 -2.99 -5.32
N LYS A 751 3.91 -4.08 -4.69
CA LYS A 751 3.26 -4.68 -3.52
C LYS A 751 4.20 -4.66 -2.30
N GLU A 752 3.80 -3.92 -1.28
CA GLU A 752 4.36 -4.06 0.07
C GLU A 752 3.75 -5.27 0.79
N LEU A 753 4.55 -5.93 1.64
CA LEU A 753 4.04 -6.99 2.52
C LEU A 753 3.06 -6.40 3.54
N ASP A 754 1.87 -6.98 3.65
CA ASP A 754 0.86 -6.53 4.61
C ASP A 754 1.29 -6.79 6.06
N TRP A 755 0.75 -6.04 7.02
CA TRP A 755 1.19 -6.09 8.41
C TRP A 755 1.06 -7.49 9.03
N ILE A 756 -0.02 -8.21 8.72
CA ILE A 756 -0.26 -9.60 9.16
C ILE A 756 0.75 -10.58 8.55
N CYS A 757 1.19 -10.34 7.31
CA CYS A 757 2.23 -11.15 6.66
C CYS A 757 3.58 -10.95 7.33
N LYS A 758 3.88 -9.70 7.75
CA LYS A 758 5.08 -9.36 8.52
C LYS A 758 5.03 -10.00 9.91
N GLU A 759 3.92 -9.86 10.65
CA GLU A 759 3.76 -10.46 11.99
C GLU A 759 3.86 -12.00 11.99
N LEU A 760 3.11 -12.70 11.13
CA LEU A 760 3.14 -14.16 11.03
C LEU A 760 4.53 -14.70 10.63
N ARG A 761 5.26 -13.97 9.78
CA ARG A 761 6.64 -14.27 9.40
C ARG A 761 7.60 -14.07 10.57
N ASP A 762 7.49 -12.96 11.27
CA ASP A 762 8.41 -12.63 12.36
C ASP A 762 8.21 -13.55 13.57
N ILE A 763 6.96 -14.02 13.82
CA ILE A 763 6.66 -15.12 14.76
C ILE A 763 7.43 -16.41 14.43
N VAL A 764 7.55 -16.78 13.15
CA VAL A 764 8.31 -17.96 12.72
C VAL A 764 9.81 -17.80 12.99
N TYR A 765 10.35 -16.59 12.77
CA TYR A 765 11.74 -16.28 13.13
C TYR A 765 11.97 -16.32 14.64
N GLU A 766 11.10 -15.71 15.45
CA GLU A 766 11.16 -15.79 16.92
C GLU A 766 11.16 -17.25 17.40
N ALA A 767 10.24 -18.07 16.89
CA ALA A 767 10.13 -19.48 17.26
C ALA A 767 11.39 -20.28 16.89
N ALA A 768 11.99 -19.98 15.73
CA ALA A 768 13.22 -20.61 15.28
C ALA A 768 14.44 -20.20 16.14
N GLU A 769 14.64 -18.92 16.44
CA GLU A 769 15.75 -18.47 17.28
C GLU A 769 15.60 -18.95 18.73
N ALA A 770 14.38 -18.91 19.29
CA ALA A 770 14.11 -19.48 20.60
C ALA A 770 14.40 -20.99 20.62
N ALA A 771 14.10 -21.73 19.55
CA ALA A 771 14.41 -23.16 19.44
C ALA A 771 15.91 -23.44 19.29
N LYS A 772 16.67 -22.61 18.54
CA LYS A 772 18.14 -22.67 18.48
C LYS A 772 18.75 -22.47 19.87
N ALA A 773 18.30 -21.46 20.62
CA ALA A 773 18.75 -21.21 21.98
C ALA A 773 18.46 -22.39 22.93
N ARG A 774 17.24 -22.94 22.89
CA ARG A 774 16.89 -24.16 23.68
C ARG A 774 17.74 -25.36 23.28
N ASN A 775 17.99 -25.58 21.99
CA ASN A 775 18.80 -26.69 21.51
C ASN A 775 20.28 -26.56 21.89
N ALA A 776 20.84 -25.35 21.87
CA ALA A 776 22.21 -25.08 22.33
C ALA A 776 22.35 -25.32 23.84
N ALA A 777 21.42 -24.84 24.66
CA ALA A 777 21.42 -25.06 26.10
C ALA A 777 21.18 -26.53 26.50
N GLY A 778 20.32 -27.24 25.76
CA GLY A 778 19.94 -28.63 26.03
C GLY A 778 20.79 -29.71 25.34
N GLY A 779 21.86 -29.35 24.62
CA GLY A 779 22.72 -30.31 23.91
C GLY A 779 22.03 -31.07 22.77
N SER A 780 20.97 -30.52 22.19
CA SER A 780 20.17 -31.15 21.13
C SER A 780 20.93 -31.16 19.80
N SER A 781 20.96 -32.32 19.14
CA SER A 781 21.56 -32.48 17.81
C SER A 781 20.61 -32.09 16.67
N THR A 782 19.45 -31.50 16.97
CA THR A 782 18.46 -31.04 16.00
C THR A 782 18.82 -29.65 15.47
N ARG A 783 19.12 -29.55 14.17
CA ARG A 783 19.37 -28.28 13.47
C ARG A 783 18.05 -27.59 13.15
N ILE A 784 17.92 -26.29 13.48
CA ILE A 784 16.73 -25.48 13.22
C ILE A 784 17.04 -24.47 12.11
N GLU A 785 16.17 -24.42 11.09
CA GLU A 785 16.27 -23.52 9.94
C GLU A 785 14.93 -22.83 9.66
N VAL A 786 14.97 -21.70 8.93
CA VAL A 786 13.78 -21.01 8.44
C VAL A 786 13.76 -21.06 6.91
N LEU A 787 12.65 -21.52 6.33
CA LEU A 787 12.33 -21.40 4.91
C LEU A 787 11.45 -20.15 4.73
N ASP A 788 12.08 -18.99 4.61
CA ASP A 788 11.36 -17.74 4.43
C ASP A 788 10.94 -17.55 2.96
N VAL A 789 9.64 -17.74 2.72
CA VAL A 789 8.98 -17.64 1.41
C VAL A 789 8.01 -16.46 1.33
N THR A 790 7.82 -15.69 2.41
CA THR A 790 6.74 -14.69 2.49
C THR A 790 6.86 -13.61 1.43
N LYS A 791 8.05 -13.01 1.24
CA LYS A 791 8.26 -12.03 0.16
C LYS A 791 8.08 -12.67 -1.22
N LEU A 792 8.81 -13.75 -1.52
CA LEU A 792 8.77 -14.34 -2.86
C LEU A 792 7.38 -14.90 -3.25
N ALA A 793 6.57 -15.34 -2.29
CA ALA A 793 5.18 -15.74 -2.50
C ALA A 793 4.25 -14.54 -2.67
N ALA A 794 4.41 -13.50 -1.85
CA ALA A 794 3.62 -12.26 -1.94
C ALA A 794 3.82 -11.46 -3.24
N MET A 795 4.86 -11.79 -4.02
CA MET A 795 5.07 -11.21 -5.34
C MET A 795 4.44 -12.03 -6.48
N ARG A 796 3.65 -13.09 -6.21
CA ARG A 796 3.15 -14.06 -7.22
C ARG A 796 1.61 -14.27 -7.26
N PRO A 797 0.81 -13.21 -7.48
CA PRO A 797 -0.64 -13.35 -7.66
C PRO A 797 -1.00 -14.22 -8.88
N ASP A 798 -0.15 -14.22 -9.91
CA ASP A 798 -0.26 -14.98 -11.15
C ASP A 798 -0.19 -16.50 -10.98
N GLY A 799 0.41 -16.99 -9.89
CA GLY A 799 0.61 -18.41 -9.67
C GLY A 799 -0.61 -19.16 -9.15
N HIS A 800 -1.71 -18.49 -8.82
CA HIS A 800 -2.88 -19.09 -8.19
C HIS A 800 -3.78 -19.86 -9.18
N PRO A 801 -4.45 -20.96 -8.77
CA PRO A 801 -5.44 -21.64 -9.62
C PRO A 801 -6.62 -20.76 -10.01
N SER A 802 -7.03 -19.81 -9.15
CA SER A 802 -8.21 -18.98 -9.38
C SER A 802 -9.43 -19.88 -9.68
N VAL A 803 -10.28 -19.51 -10.63
CA VAL A 803 -11.39 -20.34 -11.13
C VAL A 803 -10.96 -21.72 -11.65
N TYR A 804 -9.71 -21.89 -12.10
CA TYR A 804 -9.14 -23.16 -12.57
C TYR A 804 -8.76 -24.10 -11.42
N MET A 805 -9.21 -23.81 -10.20
CA MET A 805 -9.42 -24.81 -9.15
C MET A 805 -10.49 -25.86 -9.53
N GLN A 806 -11.36 -25.53 -10.49
CA GLN A 806 -12.37 -26.42 -11.07
C GLN A 806 -12.02 -26.76 -12.52
N ARG A 807 -12.44 -27.94 -13.00
CA ARG A 807 -12.10 -28.38 -14.35
C ARG A 807 -13.01 -27.74 -15.42
N ASN A 808 -12.40 -27.04 -16.37
CA ASN A 808 -13.06 -26.31 -17.46
C ASN A 808 -14.15 -25.35 -16.94
N PRO A 809 -13.82 -24.37 -16.07
CA PRO A 809 -14.80 -23.60 -15.31
C PRO A 809 -15.81 -22.86 -16.19
N PHE A 810 -15.40 -22.46 -17.39
CA PHE A 810 -16.23 -21.73 -18.36
C PHE A 810 -17.02 -22.60 -19.36
N ALA A 811 -17.04 -23.94 -19.18
CA ALA A 811 -17.74 -24.85 -20.08
C ALA A 811 -19.27 -24.61 -20.18
N HIS A 812 -19.83 -23.86 -19.24
CA HIS A 812 -21.25 -23.48 -19.20
C HIS A 812 -21.44 -21.94 -19.17
N GLY A 813 -20.44 -21.18 -19.65
CA GLY A 813 -20.38 -19.73 -19.54
C GLY A 813 -19.73 -19.25 -18.24
N VAL A 814 -19.82 -17.94 -17.97
CA VAL A 814 -19.34 -17.32 -16.72
C VAL A 814 -20.54 -17.06 -15.80
N PRO A 815 -20.69 -17.79 -14.68
CA PRO A 815 -21.73 -17.50 -13.70
C PRO A 815 -21.37 -16.30 -12.83
N GLU A 816 -22.39 -15.65 -12.26
CA GLU A 816 -22.26 -14.46 -11.40
C GLU A 816 -21.39 -14.71 -10.15
N ARG A 817 -21.44 -15.94 -9.60
CA ARG A 817 -20.62 -16.40 -8.47
C ARG A 817 -19.91 -17.69 -8.86
N MET A 818 -18.60 -17.74 -8.62
CA MET A 818 -17.69 -18.84 -8.92
C MET A 818 -16.53 -18.82 -7.93
N TYR A 819 -16.34 -19.91 -7.20
CA TYR A 819 -15.22 -20.02 -6.26
C TYR A 819 -13.87 -20.01 -6.97
N SER A 820 -12.97 -19.16 -6.48
CA SER A 820 -11.62 -18.95 -6.99
C SER A 820 -10.59 -19.25 -5.89
N ASP A 821 -9.64 -20.15 -6.16
CA ASP A 821 -8.57 -20.47 -5.22
C ASP A 821 -7.42 -19.48 -5.41
N CYS A 822 -7.41 -18.43 -4.59
CA CYS A 822 -6.39 -17.39 -4.56
C CYS A 822 -5.38 -17.57 -3.41
N LEU A 823 -5.27 -18.78 -2.85
CA LEU A 823 -4.40 -19.11 -1.71
C LEU A 823 -3.34 -20.13 -2.08
N HIS A 824 -3.72 -21.25 -2.70
CA HIS A 824 -2.77 -22.28 -3.16
C HIS A 824 -2.11 -21.87 -4.48
N PHE A 825 -1.00 -22.52 -4.86
CA PHE A 825 -0.40 -22.32 -6.17
C PHE A 825 -0.69 -23.48 -7.14
N CYS A 826 -0.75 -23.15 -8.42
CA CYS A 826 -0.71 -24.10 -9.52
C CYS A 826 0.55 -24.99 -9.44
N LEU A 827 0.44 -26.21 -9.96
CA LEU A 827 1.51 -27.19 -10.02
C LEU A 827 1.72 -27.68 -11.47
N PRO A 828 2.84 -27.35 -12.15
CA PRO A 828 3.97 -26.52 -11.69
C PRO A 828 3.59 -25.04 -11.46
N GLY A 829 4.42 -24.31 -10.73
CA GLY A 829 4.16 -22.91 -10.34
C GLY A 829 5.14 -22.35 -9.29
N PRO A 830 4.83 -21.21 -8.64
CA PRO A 830 5.74 -20.53 -7.71
C PRO A 830 6.30 -21.42 -6.58
N VAL A 831 5.48 -22.34 -6.09
CA VAL A 831 5.83 -23.23 -4.96
C VAL A 831 6.97 -24.21 -5.29
N ASP A 832 7.29 -24.43 -6.57
CA ASP A 832 8.50 -25.15 -7.00
C ASP A 832 9.79 -24.42 -6.53
N THR A 833 9.76 -23.09 -6.50
CA THR A 833 10.88 -22.27 -5.99
C THR A 833 11.06 -22.42 -4.48
N PHE A 834 10.00 -22.73 -3.73
CA PHE A 834 10.11 -23.00 -2.28
C PHE A 834 10.96 -24.25 -2.05
N ASN A 835 10.84 -25.24 -2.96
CA ASN A 835 11.64 -26.45 -2.97
C ASN A 835 13.08 -26.24 -3.51
N GLU A 836 13.31 -25.26 -4.39
CA GLU A 836 14.67 -24.79 -4.74
C GLU A 836 15.41 -24.21 -3.53
N VAL A 837 14.75 -23.34 -2.76
CA VAL A 837 15.33 -22.74 -1.53
C VAL A 837 15.51 -23.81 -0.43
N LEU A 838 14.52 -24.69 -0.23
CA LEU A 838 14.62 -25.82 0.70
C LEU A 838 15.82 -26.72 0.38
N LEU A 839 16.08 -27.01 -0.89
CA LEU A 839 17.26 -27.78 -1.31
C LEU A 839 18.56 -27.08 -0.88
N GLN A 840 18.68 -25.75 -0.99
CA GLN A 840 19.89 -25.06 -0.56
C GLN A 840 20.03 -25.01 0.98
N ILE A 841 18.93 -24.81 1.72
CA ILE A 841 18.91 -24.91 3.19
C ILE A 841 19.43 -26.28 3.65
N LEU A 842 18.94 -27.36 3.04
CA LEU A 842 19.30 -28.74 3.37
C LEU A 842 20.70 -29.15 2.86
N ARG A 843 21.29 -28.40 1.91
CA ARG A 843 22.66 -28.62 1.39
C ARG A 843 23.75 -27.87 2.17
N LYS A 844 23.42 -26.77 2.87
CA LYS A 844 24.35 -26.14 3.84
C LYS A 844 24.86 -27.23 4.80
N ARG A 845 26.17 -27.33 4.98
CA ARG A 845 26.80 -28.37 5.82
C ARG A 845 26.53 -28.13 7.30
N ARG A 846 26.88 -29.13 8.12
CA ARG A 846 27.11 -28.96 9.56
C ARG A 846 28.56 -28.58 9.78
#